data_AF-A0AA39TQ77-F1
#
_entry.id   AF-A0AA39TQ77-F1
#
_cell.length_a   1.000
_cell.length_b   1.000
_cell.length_c   1.000
_cell.angle_alpha   90.00
_cell.angle_beta   90.00
_cell.angle_gamma   90.00
#
_symmetry.space_group_name_H-M   'P 1'
#
loop_
_entity.id
_entity.type
_entity.pdbx_description
1 polymer ?
#
loop_
_entity_poly.entity_id
_entity_poly.type
_entity_poly.pdbx_seq_one_letter_code
_entity_poly.pdbx_strand_id
1 'polypeptide(L)'
;MALQRILGLALLCHGVIASPLGALPQTPQNQHPQLAQLEGGLEAFDRADSQKKTGNHNAPRKLHGRFLHITDLHPDEFYKVHSSTDEADACHRGKGPAGTYGAETSDCDSPVSLVNATFDWIAANLRDQVDFVIWTGDSARHDSDEQIPRNQDQVLGSNKWVANRFADLFTDPKTKGLAIPIVPTFGNNDILPHNILLPGPNKWLQHYTNVWRKFIPEEQRHSFEYGGWFYVEVIPNKLAVVSLNTLYFFDRNAGVDDCASPGEPGYKQMDWLRIQLHFMRQRGIKAILMGHVPPARTDNKRLWAETCWQKYTLWLQQYRDVIISGVYGHMNIDHFLIQDTRDIDISLLSGDKKDASARKVMEDELSVQSAADYLQELRGDWSKLNRPASFADANQGETKKGKKDKKGKKGKKGKKGKKPHNDIWGERYQLSFVSPSIVPTYFPTLRVFEYNITGLEDAPIWTDHPSKANALSGQEEDQKHLDLRDVSDSDEFETESKKGGNGKDGKKKKKKKPKKDPNFVIPDPPSPTSRPGPAYSPQPLTLTGYVQYFANLTHINNMTLENDKAVTFEDKLYRLGDLTVNSFVDLAYRIGQRAKRASSAVADVEGGMMQDGGEDDVLGDDDEDEDDSDSDSDSEDDDEEAEFDSDSDDSDDDEFAVEKKKGGDKDKKKHKGGGHGGDKKKKKKKKKKKGKKHNKTWLHFLDHAFVGTVDGHDLKNIEISLISLCYIDDGALYLEAAFTKCYGYFSIRTLRRRARRSRMATLLLLLLLLLALVLPFHIIYKPPSVLIRYFSRRWPDVLWRLWLPPHKKLVALTIDDAPSAHTRDILALLQRNSAHATFFVIGGQVAGREDVLRAIVRGGHELGNHGMHDEAARALGDEELEAQMRAVEGMISAAYRAEGRTPPAEMETAGGSSRNQKYFRPGSGFFSDRMRALARRLGYHMVLGSIYPHDAQVGYWRVNARHILSMLSPGGIIICHDRRSWTPPMLERVLPEMARRGYKAVTVSELLEEATG
;
A
#
# COMPACT_ATOMS: atom_id res chain seq x y z
N MET A 1 13.53 56.56 51.06
CA MET A 1 12.16 56.08 51.35
C MET A 1 12.26 54.55 51.44
N ALA A 2 12.60 53.99 52.60
CA ALA A 2 11.71 53.62 53.72
C ALA A 2 10.68 52.55 53.30
N LEU A 3 10.42 51.42 53.97
CA LEU A 3 10.80 50.78 55.25
C LEU A 3 10.15 49.36 55.16
N GLN A 4 10.83 48.23 55.30
CA GLN A 4 10.99 47.37 56.49
C GLN A 4 9.73 46.94 57.31
N ARG A 5 9.70 45.61 57.63
CA ARG A 5 9.06 44.87 58.76
C ARG A 5 7.63 44.33 58.53
N ILE A 6 7.31 43.07 58.90
CA ILE A 6 7.11 42.60 60.30
C ILE A 6 7.24 41.07 60.49
N LEU A 7 7.99 40.70 61.56
CA LEU A 7 7.96 39.57 62.55
C LEU A 7 7.67 38.11 62.12
N GLY A 8 8.31 37.07 62.70
CA GLY A 8 9.33 36.99 63.76
C GLY A 8 9.32 35.67 64.55
N LEU A 9 10.52 35.23 64.96
CA LEU A 9 10.88 34.40 66.14
C LEU A 9 10.47 32.91 66.17
N ALA A 10 11.25 31.94 66.69
CA ALA A 10 12.36 31.98 67.65
C ALA A 10 13.14 30.64 67.73
N LEU A 11 14.46 30.75 67.99
CA LEU A 11 15.30 30.01 68.96
C LEU A 11 15.36 28.46 68.94
N LEU A 12 16.48 27.78 69.24
CA LEU A 12 17.90 28.08 69.45
C LEU A 12 18.62 26.73 69.75
N CYS A 13 19.94 26.76 69.67
CA CYS A 13 20.91 26.10 70.58
C CYS A 13 21.59 24.74 70.21
N HIS A 14 22.90 24.91 69.93
CA HIS A 14 24.08 24.13 70.35
C HIS A 14 24.29 22.72 69.76
N GLY A 15 25.48 22.31 69.31
CA GLY A 15 26.80 22.94 69.29
C GLY A 15 27.89 21.87 68.99
N VAL A 16 28.75 22.17 68.01
CA VAL A 16 30.22 22.02 67.96
C VAL A 16 30.88 20.68 68.39
N ILE A 17 31.71 20.08 67.50
CA ILE A 17 33.20 19.98 67.61
C ILE A 17 33.79 18.89 66.66
N ALA A 18 34.79 19.33 65.88
CA ALA A 18 36.00 18.66 65.34
C ALA A 18 35.96 17.61 64.20
N SER A 19 36.57 18.02 63.08
CA SER A 19 37.40 17.21 62.15
C SER A 19 38.82 16.96 62.74
N PRO A 20 39.83 16.36 62.04
CA PRO A 20 39.89 15.65 60.75
C PRO A 20 40.80 14.36 60.76
N LEU A 21 41.07 13.82 59.56
CA LEU A 21 42.22 13.01 59.09
C LEU A 21 41.97 11.52 58.77
N GLY A 22 42.32 11.14 57.55
CA GLY A 22 42.58 9.76 57.14
C GLY A 22 42.18 9.46 55.69
N ALA A 23 43.15 9.45 54.78
CA ALA A 23 42.98 9.19 53.35
C ALA A 23 43.02 7.68 53.00
N LEU A 24 42.11 7.27 52.10
CA LEU A 24 42.07 6.11 51.16
C LEU A 24 42.13 4.68 51.77
N PRO A 25 41.42 3.66 51.21
CA PRO A 25 41.25 3.40 49.77
C PRO A 25 39.89 2.82 49.30
N GLN A 26 39.72 2.74 47.97
CA GLN A 26 38.95 1.77 47.19
C GLN A 26 37.46 1.51 47.52
N THR A 27 36.62 1.78 46.51
CA THR A 27 35.21 1.39 46.38
C THR A 27 34.98 -0.12 46.47
N PRO A 28 33.94 -0.56 47.20
CA PRO A 28 33.07 -1.61 46.67
C PRO A 28 31.56 -1.41 46.95
N GLN A 29 30.79 -2.10 46.12
CA GLN A 29 29.40 -2.55 46.22
C GLN A 29 28.67 -2.46 47.58
N ASN A 30 27.37 -2.14 47.51
CA ASN A 30 26.27 -2.80 48.23
C ASN A 30 24.94 -2.37 47.58
N GLN A 31 24.14 -3.26 46.99
CA GLN A 31 23.15 -4.15 47.65
C GLN A 31 22.16 -3.40 48.54
N HIS A 32 20.87 -3.45 48.18
CA HIS A 32 19.81 -3.64 49.17
C HIS A 32 18.66 -4.51 48.61
N PRO A 33 18.08 -5.41 49.41
CA PRO A 33 17.15 -6.46 49.02
C PRO A 33 15.69 -6.13 49.39
N GLN A 34 14.72 -6.76 48.73
CA GLN A 34 13.47 -7.29 49.32
C GLN A 34 12.67 -8.03 48.24
N LEU A 35 13.06 -9.28 48.04
CA LEU A 35 12.46 -10.29 47.17
C LEU A 35 12.24 -11.51 48.07
N ALA A 36 11.22 -11.45 48.94
CA ALA A 36 10.76 -12.53 49.81
C ALA A 36 9.58 -12.04 50.67
N GLN A 37 8.41 -11.82 50.06
CA GLN A 37 7.10 -11.78 50.75
C GLN A 37 5.99 -11.59 49.69
N LEU A 38 5.78 -12.59 48.85
CA LEU A 38 4.55 -12.80 48.05
C LEU A 38 4.50 -14.23 47.45
N GLU A 39 5.19 -15.21 48.06
CA GLU A 39 5.16 -16.64 47.67
C GLU A 39 4.18 -17.48 48.51
N GLY A 40 3.14 -16.86 49.10
CA GLY A 40 2.20 -17.55 50.01
C GLY A 40 0.74 -17.65 49.55
N GLY A 41 0.39 -17.12 48.38
CA GLY A 41 -1.02 -16.94 47.98
C GLY A 41 -1.43 -17.53 46.62
N LEU A 42 -0.51 -18.13 45.86
CA LEU A 42 -0.73 -18.58 44.48
C LEU A 42 -0.84 -20.11 44.31
N GLU A 43 -0.64 -20.91 45.36
CA GLU A 43 -0.76 -22.38 45.28
C GLU A 43 -2.18 -22.93 45.52
N ALA A 44 -3.17 -22.07 45.79
CA ALA A 44 -4.54 -22.50 46.12
C ALA A 44 -5.54 -22.40 44.95
N PHE A 45 -5.18 -21.75 43.84
CA PHE A 45 -6.04 -21.68 42.64
C PHE A 45 -5.63 -22.67 41.53
N ASP A 46 -4.45 -23.27 41.63
CA ASP A 46 -3.85 -24.15 40.60
C ASP A 46 -4.19 -25.65 40.76
N ARG A 47 -5.18 -25.98 41.62
CA ARG A 47 -5.58 -27.38 41.90
C ARG A 47 -7.05 -27.71 41.62
N ALA A 48 -7.87 -26.72 41.26
CA ALA A 48 -9.32 -26.94 41.11
C ALA A 48 -9.80 -27.11 39.67
N ASP A 49 -9.03 -26.70 38.65
CA ASP A 49 -9.49 -26.74 37.24
C ASP A 49 -8.72 -27.74 36.34
N SER A 50 -7.60 -28.30 36.81
CA SER A 50 -6.85 -29.36 36.08
C SER A 50 -7.53 -30.73 36.05
N GLN A 51 -8.77 -30.87 36.56
CA GLN A 51 -9.49 -32.15 36.58
C GLN A 51 -10.65 -32.27 35.58
N LYS A 52 -10.90 -31.27 34.73
CA LYS A 52 -11.93 -31.38 33.67
C LYS A 52 -11.35 -31.16 32.28
N LYS A 53 -10.86 -32.28 31.70
CA LYS A 53 -10.67 -32.63 30.26
C LYS A 53 -9.31 -33.27 30.01
N THR A 54 -9.01 -34.37 30.68
CA THR A 54 -8.00 -35.31 30.19
C THR A 54 -8.63 -36.17 29.10
N GLY A 55 -8.58 -35.68 27.87
CA GLY A 55 -8.77 -36.52 26.68
C GLY A 55 -7.70 -37.62 26.66
N ASN A 56 -8.06 -38.79 26.15
CA ASN A 56 -7.24 -40.00 26.15
C ASN A 56 -5.90 -39.80 25.39
N HIS A 57 -4.81 -39.43 26.09
CA HIS A 57 -3.47 -39.12 25.55
C HIS A 57 -2.68 -40.35 25.00
N ASN A 58 -3.36 -41.40 24.55
CA ASN A 58 -2.76 -42.66 24.10
C ASN A 58 -3.17 -43.09 22.68
N ALA A 59 -3.96 -42.31 21.96
CA ALA A 59 -4.23 -42.57 20.54
C ALA A 59 -3.17 -41.89 19.65
N PRO A 60 -2.67 -42.55 18.58
CA PRO A 60 -1.81 -41.89 17.60
C PRO A 60 -2.57 -40.72 16.98
N ARG A 61 -1.91 -39.54 16.94
CA ARG A 61 -2.48 -38.33 16.35
C ARG A 61 -2.79 -38.57 14.87
N LYS A 62 -3.92 -38.04 14.39
CA LYS A 62 -4.34 -38.13 12.99
C LYS A 62 -4.33 -36.74 12.37
N LEU A 63 -4.29 -36.67 11.04
CA LEU A 63 -4.47 -35.41 10.33
C LEU A 63 -5.90 -34.89 10.53
N HIS A 64 -6.02 -33.62 10.86
CA HIS A 64 -7.30 -32.91 11.04
C HIS A 64 -7.73 -32.16 9.79
N GLY A 65 -6.82 -31.92 8.85
CA GLY A 65 -7.05 -31.07 7.68
C GLY A 65 -7.07 -29.60 8.04
N ARG A 66 -6.30 -29.17 9.05
CA ARG A 66 -6.35 -27.79 9.55
C ARG A 66 -4.97 -27.24 9.85
N PHE A 67 -4.71 -25.97 9.60
CA PHE A 67 -3.46 -25.32 10.03
C PHE A 67 -3.69 -23.91 10.55
N LEU A 68 -2.88 -23.51 11.54
CA LEU A 68 -2.90 -22.17 12.12
C LEU A 68 -1.98 -21.24 11.32
N HIS A 69 -2.49 -20.07 10.96
CA HIS A 69 -1.71 -18.94 10.47
C HIS A 69 -1.81 -17.78 11.47
N ILE A 70 -0.66 -17.34 11.97
CA ILE A 70 -0.52 -16.24 12.93
C ILE A 70 0.65 -15.34 12.52
N THR A 71 0.52 -14.04 12.70
CA THR A 71 1.47 -13.04 12.18
C THR A 71 1.47 -11.78 13.03
N ASP A 72 2.56 -11.01 12.93
CA ASP A 72 2.62 -9.61 13.41
C ASP A 72 2.20 -9.50 14.89
N LEU A 73 2.94 -10.20 15.76
CA LEU A 73 2.68 -10.23 17.19
C LEU A 73 3.08 -8.92 17.86
N HIS A 74 4.18 -8.30 17.42
CA HIS A 74 4.70 -7.03 17.94
C HIS A 74 4.60 -6.89 19.47
N PRO A 75 5.17 -7.82 20.26
CA PRO A 75 5.17 -7.67 21.71
C PRO A 75 5.98 -6.42 22.11
N ASP A 76 5.36 -5.59 22.92
CA ASP A 76 5.95 -4.40 23.51
C ASP A 76 6.10 -4.55 25.02
N GLU A 77 7.36 -4.58 25.47
CA GLU A 77 7.74 -4.68 26.88
C GLU A 77 7.57 -3.36 27.65
N PHE A 78 7.39 -2.23 26.95
CA PHE A 78 7.25 -0.90 27.53
C PHE A 78 5.81 -0.41 27.59
N TYR A 79 4.86 -1.16 27.02
CA TYR A 79 3.44 -0.84 27.05
C TYR A 79 2.95 -0.60 28.48
N LYS A 80 2.22 0.51 28.68
CA LYS A 80 1.62 0.84 29.98
C LYS A 80 0.11 0.96 29.87
N VAL A 81 -0.58 0.24 30.76
CA VAL A 81 -2.04 0.40 30.90
C VAL A 81 -2.36 1.83 31.33
N HIS A 82 -3.41 2.40 30.76
CA HIS A 82 -3.86 3.78 30.94
C HIS A 82 -2.91 4.87 30.44
N SER A 83 -1.97 4.54 29.55
CA SER A 83 -1.12 5.51 28.83
C SER A 83 -1.86 6.18 27.66
N SER A 84 -1.26 7.25 27.14
CA SER A 84 -1.72 7.88 25.89
C SER A 84 -1.45 6.98 24.68
N THR A 85 -2.36 6.99 23.72
CA THR A 85 -2.23 6.31 22.41
C THR A 85 -1.72 7.25 21.33
N ASP A 86 -1.36 8.49 21.68
CA ASP A 86 -0.76 9.44 20.76
C ASP A 86 0.60 8.92 20.27
N GLU A 87 0.92 9.16 19.00
CA GLU A 87 2.17 8.72 18.36
C GLU A 87 3.42 9.12 19.16
N ALA A 88 3.44 10.36 19.69
CA ALA A 88 4.54 10.87 20.50
C ALA A 88 4.69 10.19 21.86
N ASP A 89 3.69 9.44 22.33
CA ASP A 89 3.70 8.73 23.61
C ASP A 89 3.83 7.21 23.45
N ALA A 90 3.55 6.67 22.26
CA ALA A 90 3.74 5.28 21.84
C ALA A 90 3.20 4.24 22.86
N CYS A 91 2.19 4.62 23.65
CA CYS A 91 1.61 3.76 24.68
C CYS A 91 2.57 3.40 25.83
N HIS A 92 3.66 4.16 25.98
CA HIS A 92 4.65 4.01 27.04
C HIS A 92 4.50 5.08 28.15
N ARG A 93 3.77 6.16 27.88
CA ARG A 93 3.69 7.36 28.74
C ARG A 93 2.39 8.14 28.54
N GLY A 94 2.23 9.23 29.29
CA GLY A 94 0.99 10.02 29.30
C GLY A 94 -0.15 9.31 30.02
N LYS A 95 -1.37 9.85 29.89
CA LYS A 95 -2.60 9.22 30.36
C LYS A 95 -3.59 9.15 29.20
N GLY A 96 -4.20 7.99 28.99
CA GLY A 96 -5.12 7.78 27.87
C GLY A 96 -5.84 6.44 27.90
N PRO A 97 -6.43 6.03 26.77
CA PRO A 97 -7.36 4.90 26.70
C PRO A 97 -6.69 3.53 26.64
N ALA A 98 -5.35 3.44 26.75
CA ALA A 98 -4.63 2.17 26.64
C ALA A 98 -5.17 1.10 27.63
N GLY A 99 -5.71 0.01 27.08
CA GLY A 99 -6.33 -1.07 27.84
C GLY A 99 -5.33 -2.11 28.35
N THR A 100 -5.80 -3.10 29.10
CA THR A 100 -4.93 -4.17 29.63
C THR A 100 -4.44 -5.09 28.51
N TYR A 101 -5.26 -5.30 27.48
CA TYR A 101 -4.97 -6.19 26.36
C TYR A 101 -4.66 -5.44 25.06
N GLY A 102 -4.37 -4.14 25.14
CA GLY A 102 -4.08 -3.29 23.98
C GLY A 102 -5.10 -2.18 23.83
N ALA A 103 -4.88 -1.35 22.82
CA ALA A 103 -5.77 -0.26 22.43
C ALA A 103 -6.11 -0.40 20.95
N GLU A 104 -7.34 -0.78 20.64
CA GLU A 104 -7.82 -0.94 19.27
C GLU A 104 -7.77 0.39 18.49
N THR A 105 -7.60 0.31 17.16
CA THR A 105 -7.60 1.49 16.27
C THR A 105 -6.52 2.53 16.59
N SER A 106 -5.43 2.09 17.22
CA SER A 106 -4.28 2.92 17.58
C SER A 106 -2.97 2.38 16.99
N ASP A 107 -1.92 3.18 17.08
CA ASP A 107 -0.55 2.77 16.69
C ASP A 107 0.20 2.06 17.82
N CYS A 108 -0.50 1.64 18.89
CA CYS A 108 0.12 0.84 19.94
C CYS A 108 0.50 -0.55 19.43
N ASP A 109 1.65 -1.04 19.90
CA ASP A 109 2.02 -2.44 19.79
C ASP A 109 1.33 -3.32 20.85
N SER A 110 1.47 -4.63 20.71
CA SER A 110 0.79 -5.59 21.58
C SER A 110 1.41 -5.62 22.97
N PRO A 111 0.64 -5.41 24.06
CA PRO A 111 1.17 -5.68 25.38
C PRO A 111 1.45 -7.18 25.55
N VAL A 112 2.43 -7.50 26.39
CA VAL A 112 2.79 -8.89 26.72
C VAL A 112 1.60 -9.72 27.24
N SER A 113 0.64 -9.07 27.92
CA SER A 113 -0.63 -9.66 28.36
C SER A 113 -1.48 -10.19 27.20
N LEU A 114 -1.61 -9.44 26.10
CA LEU A 114 -2.35 -9.85 24.91
C LEU A 114 -1.70 -11.06 24.25
N VAL A 115 -0.36 -11.01 24.10
CA VAL A 115 0.37 -12.12 23.49
C VAL A 115 0.24 -13.38 24.34
N ASN A 116 0.41 -13.30 25.66
CA ASN A 116 0.21 -14.44 26.56
C ASN A 116 -1.22 -14.99 26.46
N ALA A 117 -2.24 -14.13 26.54
CA ALA A 117 -3.64 -14.54 26.43
C ALA A 117 -3.94 -15.21 25.09
N THR A 118 -3.32 -14.74 24.01
CA THR A 118 -3.40 -15.38 22.68
C THR A 118 -2.86 -16.81 22.73
N PHE A 119 -1.66 -17.02 23.28
CA PHE A 119 -1.06 -18.36 23.39
C PHE A 119 -1.87 -19.28 24.32
N ASP A 120 -2.38 -18.77 25.44
CA ASP A 120 -3.24 -19.52 26.37
C ASP A 120 -4.55 -19.94 25.69
N TRP A 121 -5.15 -19.06 24.90
CA TRP A 121 -6.35 -19.36 24.13
C TRP A 121 -6.07 -20.42 23.05
N ILE A 122 -4.94 -20.34 22.33
CA ILE A 122 -4.54 -21.36 21.36
C ILE A 122 -4.33 -22.72 22.06
N ALA A 123 -3.71 -22.72 23.24
CA ALA A 123 -3.52 -23.93 24.05
C ALA A 123 -4.83 -24.60 24.42
N ALA A 124 -5.82 -23.82 24.84
CA ALA A 124 -7.12 -24.33 25.26
C ALA A 124 -8.03 -24.76 24.09
N ASN A 125 -7.89 -24.13 22.93
CA ASN A 125 -8.90 -24.26 21.86
C ASN A 125 -8.39 -24.90 20.56
N LEU A 126 -7.11 -24.76 20.21
CA LEU A 126 -6.59 -25.12 18.88
C LEU A 126 -5.45 -26.13 18.88
N ARG A 127 -4.66 -26.22 19.95
CA ARG A 127 -3.43 -27.05 20.01
C ARG A 127 -3.62 -28.45 19.43
N ASP A 128 -4.66 -29.16 19.86
CA ASP A 128 -4.91 -30.55 19.48
C ASP A 128 -5.80 -30.69 18.23
N GLN A 129 -6.02 -29.61 17.48
CA GLN A 129 -6.91 -29.58 16.31
C GLN A 129 -6.24 -29.10 15.02
N VAL A 130 -4.95 -28.77 15.05
CA VAL A 130 -4.19 -28.26 13.88
C VAL A 130 -3.05 -29.20 13.53
N ASP A 131 -2.70 -29.34 12.26
CA ASP A 131 -1.66 -30.25 11.79
C ASP A 131 -0.28 -29.59 11.74
N PHE A 132 -0.23 -28.27 11.53
CA PHE A 132 0.99 -27.46 11.53
C PHE A 132 0.67 -25.97 11.78
N VAL A 133 1.71 -25.18 12.03
CA VAL A 133 1.62 -23.73 12.27
C VAL A 133 2.49 -22.98 11.27
N ILE A 134 1.92 -21.94 10.67
CA ILE A 134 2.61 -20.95 9.85
C ILE A 134 2.70 -19.66 10.66
N TRP A 135 3.93 -19.21 10.95
CA TRP A 135 4.21 -17.97 11.67
C TRP A 135 4.95 -16.99 10.75
N THR A 136 4.26 -15.97 10.25
CA THR A 136 4.80 -15.05 9.23
C THR A 136 5.60 -13.86 9.78
N GLY A 137 6.18 -13.96 10.98
CA GLY A 137 7.17 -13.00 11.50
C GLY A 137 6.58 -11.78 12.22
N ASP A 138 7.43 -10.76 12.39
CA ASP A 138 7.21 -9.49 13.11
C ASP A 138 6.92 -9.71 14.60
N SER A 139 8.00 -10.04 15.32
CA SER A 139 8.01 -10.38 16.75
C SER A 139 8.83 -9.42 17.59
N ALA A 140 9.10 -8.23 17.09
CA ALA A 140 9.62 -7.12 17.86
C ALA A 140 8.74 -5.89 17.56
N ARG A 141 8.39 -5.12 18.60
CA ARG A 141 7.61 -3.88 18.50
C ARG A 141 8.12 -2.93 17.42
N HIS A 142 7.30 -2.01 16.93
CA HIS A 142 7.72 -0.91 16.08
C HIS A 142 8.72 0.02 16.78
N ASP A 143 9.51 0.73 15.99
CA ASP A 143 10.46 1.74 16.49
C ASP A 143 9.78 3.13 16.56
N SER A 144 8.57 3.18 17.10
CA SER A 144 7.72 4.39 17.13
C SER A 144 8.06 5.34 18.29
N ASP A 145 8.75 4.87 19.34
CA ASP A 145 9.17 5.71 20.47
C ASP A 145 10.61 6.21 20.32
N GLU A 146 10.78 7.46 19.90
CA GLU A 146 12.10 8.11 19.78
C GLU A 146 12.86 8.20 21.11
N GLN A 147 12.17 8.18 22.27
CA GLN A 147 12.81 8.24 23.59
C GLN A 147 13.31 6.87 24.06
N ILE A 148 12.70 5.80 23.55
CA ILE A 148 13.04 4.42 23.85
C ILE A 148 13.23 3.71 22.51
N PRO A 149 14.30 4.00 21.76
CA PRO A 149 14.56 3.32 20.50
C PRO A 149 14.86 1.85 20.76
N ARG A 150 14.45 0.96 19.83
CA ARG A 150 14.82 -0.45 19.92
C ARG A 150 16.31 -0.65 19.71
N ASN A 151 16.85 -1.64 20.40
CA ASN A 151 18.21 -2.13 20.17
C ASN A 151 18.22 -3.61 19.73
N GLN A 152 19.39 -4.09 19.33
CA GLN A 152 19.57 -5.45 18.81
C GLN A 152 19.19 -6.53 19.83
N ASP A 153 19.53 -6.35 21.11
CA ASP A 153 19.24 -7.35 22.15
C ASP A 153 17.74 -7.48 22.39
N GLN A 154 17.00 -6.37 22.32
CA GLN A 154 15.54 -6.37 22.42
C GLN A 154 14.88 -7.09 21.24
N VAL A 155 15.32 -6.82 20.00
CA VAL A 155 14.77 -7.48 18.80
C VAL A 155 15.00 -9.00 18.87
N LEU A 156 16.25 -9.42 19.14
CA LEU A 156 16.59 -10.83 19.24
C LEU A 156 15.94 -11.51 20.46
N GLY A 157 15.89 -10.81 21.59
CA GLY A 157 15.29 -11.29 22.83
C GLY A 157 13.79 -11.52 22.69
N SER A 158 13.10 -10.57 22.05
CA SER A 158 11.67 -10.64 21.78
C SER A 158 11.33 -11.79 20.82
N ASN A 159 12.06 -11.93 19.72
CA ASN A 159 11.86 -13.06 18.81
C ASN A 159 12.13 -14.41 19.49
N LYS A 160 13.19 -14.49 20.31
CA LYS A 160 13.48 -15.68 21.11
C LYS A 160 12.37 -15.99 22.12
N TRP A 161 11.78 -14.97 22.74
CA TRP A 161 10.66 -15.14 23.65
C TRP A 161 9.42 -15.70 22.94
N VAL A 162 9.04 -15.13 21.79
CA VAL A 162 7.95 -15.65 20.94
C VAL A 162 8.22 -17.07 20.46
N ALA A 163 9.44 -17.35 19.97
CA ALA A 163 9.87 -18.68 19.55
C ALA A 163 9.75 -19.70 20.69
N ASN A 164 10.12 -19.34 21.92
CA ASN A 164 9.95 -20.22 23.07
C ASN A 164 8.48 -20.48 23.38
N ARG A 165 7.60 -19.47 23.31
CA ARG A 165 6.15 -19.68 23.49
C ARG A 165 5.56 -20.68 22.51
N PHE A 166 5.94 -20.56 21.23
CA PHE A 166 5.57 -21.53 20.20
C PHE A 166 6.10 -22.94 20.50
N ALA A 167 7.39 -23.03 20.84
CA ALA A 167 7.99 -24.32 21.18
C ALA A 167 7.30 -24.96 22.39
N ASP A 168 7.07 -24.22 23.46
CA ASP A 168 6.45 -24.72 24.70
C ASP A 168 5.02 -25.20 24.44
N LEU A 169 4.26 -24.46 23.63
CA LEU A 169 2.89 -24.81 23.26
C LEU A 169 2.80 -26.11 22.44
N PHE A 170 3.72 -26.30 21.49
CA PHE A 170 3.62 -27.38 20.49
C PHE A 170 4.64 -28.51 20.66
N THR A 171 5.44 -28.49 21.74
CA THR A 171 6.31 -29.61 22.11
C THR A 171 5.51 -30.74 22.74
N ASP A 172 5.91 -31.98 22.42
CA ASP A 172 5.46 -33.17 23.12
C ASP A 172 6.25 -33.30 24.44
N PRO A 173 5.57 -33.29 25.61
CA PRO A 173 6.21 -33.43 26.91
C PRO A 173 7.04 -34.71 27.06
N LYS A 174 6.72 -35.79 26.32
CA LYS A 174 7.38 -37.10 26.43
C LYS A 174 8.68 -37.14 25.62
N THR A 175 8.63 -36.75 24.36
CA THR A 175 9.78 -36.84 23.43
C THR A 175 10.67 -35.61 23.47
N LYS A 176 10.20 -34.50 24.05
CA LYS A 176 10.82 -33.16 24.01
C LYS A 176 11.02 -32.61 22.60
N GLY A 177 10.51 -33.30 21.57
CA GLY A 177 10.43 -32.85 20.19
C GLY A 177 9.11 -32.13 19.91
N LEU A 178 9.03 -31.45 18.78
CA LEU A 178 7.77 -30.81 18.36
C LEU A 178 6.74 -31.88 17.99
N ALA A 179 5.56 -31.83 18.62
CA ALA A 179 4.41 -32.63 18.24
C ALA A 179 3.76 -32.09 16.96
N ILE A 180 3.81 -30.76 16.79
CA ILE A 180 3.28 -30.04 15.64
C ILE A 180 4.40 -29.19 15.05
N PRO A 181 4.71 -29.32 13.76
CA PRO A 181 5.74 -28.50 13.13
C PRO A 181 5.29 -27.04 13.02
N ILE A 182 6.25 -26.15 13.25
CA ILE A 182 6.06 -24.70 13.20
C ILE A 182 7.03 -24.18 12.14
N VAL A 183 6.50 -23.41 11.19
CA VAL A 183 7.29 -22.86 10.08
C VAL A 183 7.34 -21.34 10.22
N PRO A 184 8.44 -20.78 10.75
CA PRO A 184 8.63 -19.35 10.88
C PRO A 184 9.20 -18.71 9.61
N THR A 185 8.98 -17.40 9.48
CA THR A 185 9.80 -16.48 8.67
C THR A 185 10.01 -15.18 9.46
N PHE A 186 10.98 -14.37 9.07
CA PHE A 186 11.20 -13.06 9.70
C PHE A 186 10.32 -12.01 9.03
N GLY A 187 9.80 -11.08 9.82
CA GLY A 187 9.25 -9.85 9.31
C GLY A 187 10.26 -8.71 9.28
N ASN A 188 9.83 -7.56 8.76
CA ASN A 188 10.72 -6.42 8.58
C ASN A 188 11.15 -5.75 9.90
N ASN A 189 10.41 -5.99 10.99
CA ASN A 189 10.74 -5.53 12.32
C ASN A 189 11.62 -6.51 13.11
N ASP A 190 11.82 -7.74 12.62
CA ASP A 190 12.70 -8.74 13.26
C ASP A 190 14.21 -8.50 12.99
N ILE A 191 14.57 -7.41 12.29
CA ILE A 191 15.94 -7.06 11.93
C ILE A 191 16.19 -5.60 12.28
N LEU A 192 17.42 -5.28 12.70
CA LEU A 192 17.86 -3.90 12.94
C LEU A 192 19.07 -3.56 12.02
N PRO A 193 19.04 -2.41 11.31
CA PRO A 193 17.93 -1.45 11.19
C PRO A 193 16.68 -2.06 10.54
N HIS A 194 15.49 -1.57 10.93
CA HIS A 194 14.22 -2.08 10.41
C HIS A 194 14.20 -2.05 8.87
N ASN A 195 13.54 -3.03 8.24
CA ASN A 195 13.50 -3.25 6.78
C ASN A 195 14.82 -3.64 6.11
N ILE A 196 15.98 -3.40 6.71
CA ILE A 196 17.29 -3.53 6.05
C ILE A 196 17.95 -4.85 6.46
N LEU A 197 17.77 -5.87 5.62
CA LEU A 197 18.50 -7.12 5.73
C LEU A 197 19.56 -7.22 4.61
N LEU A 198 20.82 -7.24 4.99
CA LEU A 198 21.94 -7.43 4.07
C LEU A 198 21.98 -8.88 3.53
N PRO A 199 22.63 -9.12 2.38
CA PRO A 199 22.87 -10.47 1.87
C PRO A 199 23.51 -11.37 2.94
N GLY A 200 23.07 -12.62 3.03
CA GLY A 200 23.68 -13.62 3.90
C GLY A 200 24.97 -14.21 3.32
N PRO A 201 25.75 -14.96 4.13
CA PRO A 201 25.55 -15.17 5.56
C PRO A 201 25.86 -13.91 6.38
N ASN A 202 25.06 -13.65 7.41
CA ASN A 202 25.24 -12.48 8.27
C ASN A 202 24.91 -12.82 9.74
N LYS A 203 25.23 -11.90 10.66
CA LYS A 203 25.07 -12.12 12.11
C LYS A 203 23.61 -12.39 12.51
N TRP A 204 22.65 -11.74 11.87
CA TRP A 204 21.22 -11.96 12.15
C TRP A 204 20.83 -13.40 11.85
N LEU A 205 21.14 -13.90 10.65
CA LEU A 205 20.82 -15.28 10.25
C LEU A 205 21.54 -16.31 11.15
N GLN A 206 22.78 -16.03 11.56
CA GLN A 206 23.51 -16.88 12.52
C GLN A 206 22.82 -16.93 13.89
N HIS A 207 22.36 -15.78 14.41
CA HIS A 207 21.61 -15.75 15.67
C HIS A 207 20.31 -16.52 15.56
N TYR A 208 19.54 -16.28 14.50
CA TYR A 208 18.27 -16.97 14.29
C TYR A 208 18.42 -18.47 14.03
N THR A 209 19.58 -18.91 13.52
CA THR A 209 19.85 -20.35 13.37
C THR A 209 19.83 -21.04 14.73
N ASN A 210 20.30 -20.35 15.78
CA ASN A 210 20.25 -20.85 17.14
C ASN A 210 18.84 -20.77 17.74
N VAL A 211 18.14 -19.65 17.54
CA VAL A 211 16.78 -19.44 18.09
C VAL A 211 15.78 -20.42 17.47
N TRP A 212 15.86 -20.64 16.15
CA TRP A 212 14.92 -21.47 15.40
C TRP A 212 15.44 -22.88 15.12
N ARG A 213 16.49 -23.32 15.82
CA ARG A 213 17.12 -24.64 15.64
C ARG A 213 16.12 -25.80 15.74
N LYS A 214 15.07 -25.65 16.54
CA LYS A 214 13.99 -26.64 16.72
C LYS A 214 12.98 -26.66 15.58
N PHE A 215 12.83 -25.56 14.85
CA PHE A 215 11.85 -25.38 13.77
C PHE A 215 12.43 -25.70 12.40
N ILE A 216 13.74 -25.51 12.21
CA ILE A 216 14.42 -25.69 10.93
C ILE A 216 15.01 -27.11 10.86
N PRO A 217 14.58 -27.94 9.90
CA PRO A 217 15.19 -29.24 9.64
C PRO A 217 16.70 -29.13 9.41
N GLU A 218 17.45 -30.13 9.85
CA GLU A 218 18.91 -30.08 9.83
C GLU A 218 19.47 -29.88 8.43
N GLU A 219 18.91 -30.58 7.46
CA GLU A 219 19.23 -30.51 6.05
C GLU A 219 18.95 -29.13 5.42
N GLN A 220 18.14 -28.29 6.07
CA GLN A 220 17.81 -26.95 5.61
C GLN A 220 18.64 -25.84 6.27
N ARG A 221 19.39 -26.14 7.34
CA ARG A 221 20.12 -25.14 8.12
C ARG A 221 21.13 -24.36 7.29
N HIS A 222 21.81 -25.01 6.35
CA HIS A 222 22.75 -24.32 5.44
C HIS A 222 22.05 -23.33 4.51
N SER A 223 20.89 -23.68 3.96
CA SER A 223 20.09 -22.76 3.14
C SER A 223 19.62 -21.56 3.96
N PHE A 224 19.22 -21.82 5.21
CA PHE A 224 18.79 -20.79 6.13
C PHE A 224 19.93 -19.87 6.57
N GLU A 225 21.11 -20.38 6.90
CA GLU A 225 22.27 -19.55 7.22
C GLU A 225 22.73 -18.71 6.02
N TYR A 226 22.62 -19.27 4.80
CA TYR A 226 23.01 -18.60 3.57
C TYR A 226 22.10 -17.41 3.22
N GLY A 227 20.78 -17.52 3.45
CA GLY A 227 19.85 -16.47 3.03
C GLY A 227 18.52 -16.38 3.78
N GLY A 228 18.33 -17.17 4.83
CA GLY A 228 17.15 -17.10 5.67
C GLY A 228 15.90 -17.73 5.06
N TRP A 229 16.04 -18.53 4.00
CA TRP A 229 14.95 -19.28 3.37
C TRP A 229 15.16 -20.79 3.51
N PHE A 230 14.07 -21.53 3.66
CA PHE A 230 14.06 -22.98 3.84
C PHE A 230 12.66 -23.54 3.56
N TYR A 231 12.50 -24.86 3.61
CA TYR A 231 11.17 -25.49 3.61
C TYR A 231 11.05 -26.56 4.70
N VAL A 232 9.82 -26.88 5.09
CA VAL A 232 9.52 -27.96 6.02
C VAL A 232 8.46 -28.86 5.39
N GLU A 233 8.71 -30.16 5.32
CA GLU A 233 7.70 -31.15 4.95
C GLU A 233 6.73 -31.36 6.13
N VAL A 234 5.73 -30.49 6.24
CA VAL A 234 4.73 -30.51 7.32
C VAL A 234 3.85 -31.77 7.28
N ILE A 235 3.65 -32.34 6.08
CA ILE A 235 3.13 -33.70 5.89
C ILE A 235 4.17 -34.46 5.06
N PRO A 236 4.95 -35.38 5.67
CA PRO A 236 6.06 -36.05 5.00
C PRO A 236 5.70 -36.63 3.63
N ASN A 237 6.51 -36.32 2.61
CA ASN A 237 6.32 -36.72 1.21
C ASN A 237 4.97 -36.32 0.56
N LYS A 238 4.19 -35.41 1.17
CA LYS A 238 2.89 -34.97 0.65
C LYS A 238 2.78 -33.45 0.54
N LEU A 239 3.12 -32.73 1.61
CA LEU A 239 2.97 -31.28 1.70
C LEU A 239 4.20 -30.65 2.35
N ALA A 240 4.76 -29.64 1.69
CA ALA A 240 5.79 -28.78 2.23
C ALA A 240 5.29 -27.33 2.37
N VAL A 241 5.76 -26.64 3.40
CA VAL A 241 5.65 -25.18 3.52
C VAL A 241 7.03 -24.60 3.23
N VAL A 242 7.09 -23.68 2.27
CA VAL A 242 8.32 -23.01 1.85
C VAL A 242 8.38 -21.62 2.48
N SER A 243 9.30 -21.43 3.42
CA SER A 243 9.56 -20.16 4.09
C SER A 243 10.46 -19.28 3.22
N LEU A 244 9.87 -18.24 2.65
CA LEU A 244 10.57 -17.24 1.87
C LEU A 244 10.99 -16.07 2.77
N ASN A 245 12.25 -15.66 2.63
CA ASN A 245 12.75 -14.39 3.14
C ASN A 245 12.34 -13.25 2.19
N THR A 246 11.13 -12.72 2.34
CA THR A 246 10.60 -11.70 1.43
C THR A 246 11.23 -10.31 1.64
N LEU A 247 12.08 -10.12 2.65
CA LEU A 247 12.89 -8.90 2.80
C LEU A 247 13.88 -8.72 1.65
N TYR A 248 14.27 -9.80 0.96
CA TYR A 248 15.07 -9.70 -0.26
C TYR A 248 14.27 -9.31 -1.50
N PHE A 249 12.95 -9.32 -1.41
CA PHE A 249 12.06 -8.83 -2.46
C PHE A 249 11.50 -7.44 -2.12
N PHE A 250 11.57 -7.05 -0.85
CA PHE A 250 10.96 -5.84 -0.32
C PHE A 250 11.61 -4.58 -0.90
N ASP A 251 10.82 -3.73 -1.56
CA ASP A 251 11.31 -2.53 -2.28
C ASP A 251 11.95 -1.50 -1.34
N ARG A 252 11.70 -1.60 -0.02
CA ARG A 252 12.28 -0.75 1.02
C ARG A 252 13.58 -1.27 1.62
N ASN A 253 13.99 -2.49 1.29
CA ASN A 253 15.28 -2.99 1.76
C ASN A 253 16.40 -2.33 0.94
N ALA A 254 16.98 -1.26 1.48
CA ALA A 254 18.09 -0.54 0.85
C ALA A 254 19.40 -1.36 0.80
N GLY A 255 19.45 -2.50 1.51
CA GLY A 255 20.62 -3.37 1.60
C GLY A 255 20.78 -4.36 0.44
N VAL A 256 19.77 -4.48 -0.45
CA VAL A 256 19.75 -5.42 -1.58
C VAL A 256 19.09 -4.78 -2.78
N ASP A 257 19.49 -5.19 -3.98
CA ASP A 257 18.86 -4.74 -5.23
C ASP A 257 17.71 -5.68 -5.63
N ASP A 258 17.40 -5.70 -6.92
CA ASP A 258 16.24 -6.39 -7.45
C ASP A 258 16.54 -7.87 -7.75
N CYS A 259 15.57 -8.60 -8.30
CA CYS A 259 15.77 -10.01 -8.63
C CYS A 259 16.33 -10.22 -10.05
N ALA A 260 16.86 -9.20 -10.73
CA ALA A 260 17.36 -9.35 -12.10
C ALA A 260 18.76 -9.96 -12.15
N SER A 261 19.65 -9.51 -11.26
CA SER A 261 21.09 -9.84 -11.31
C SER A 261 21.43 -11.12 -10.52
N PRO A 262 22.20 -12.08 -11.08
CA PRO A 262 22.57 -13.33 -10.39
C PRO A 262 23.33 -13.16 -9.06
N GLY A 263 23.99 -12.03 -8.85
CA GLY A 263 24.70 -11.73 -7.60
C GLY A 263 23.76 -11.42 -6.42
N GLU A 264 22.55 -10.92 -6.70
CA GLU A 264 21.61 -10.45 -5.69
C GLU A 264 20.95 -11.61 -4.94
N PRO A 265 20.73 -11.48 -3.62
CA PRO A 265 20.10 -12.53 -2.82
C PRO A 265 18.68 -12.82 -3.30
N GLY A 266 17.95 -11.81 -3.79
CA GLY A 266 16.61 -11.99 -4.36
C GLY A 266 16.61 -12.91 -5.59
N TYR A 267 17.60 -12.76 -6.49
CA TYR A 267 17.78 -13.68 -7.62
C TYR A 267 18.09 -15.10 -7.12
N LYS A 268 19.06 -15.23 -6.21
CA LYS A 268 19.53 -16.52 -5.69
C LYS A 268 18.41 -17.29 -5.01
N GLN A 269 17.56 -16.61 -4.25
CA GLN A 269 16.38 -17.21 -3.62
C GLN A 269 15.34 -17.66 -4.64
N MET A 270 15.08 -16.86 -5.69
CA MET A 270 14.16 -17.25 -6.77
C MET A 270 14.68 -18.46 -7.55
N ASP A 271 16.00 -18.56 -7.76
CA ASP A 271 16.59 -19.71 -8.42
C ASP A 271 16.58 -20.97 -7.54
N TRP A 272 16.87 -20.82 -6.24
CA TRP A 272 16.68 -21.88 -5.25
C TRP A 272 15.23 -22.37 -5.23
N LEU A 273 14.26 -21.45 -5.18
CA LEU A 273 12.83 -21.78 -5.16
C LEU A 273 12.42 -22.56 -6.40
N ARG A 274 12.89 -22.14 -7.58
CA ARG A 274 12.68 -22.85 -8.85
C ARG A 274 13.15 -24.31 -8.76
N ILE A 275 14.35 -24.53 -8.22
CA ILE A 275 14.93 -25.87 -8.08
C ILE A 275 14.13 -26.71 -7.07
N GLN A 276 13.76 -26.15 -5.92
CA GLN A 276 12.98 -26.89 -4.91
C GLN A 276 11.60 -27.27 -5.45
N LEU A 277 10.90 -26.36 -6.12
CA LEU A 277 9.60 -26.66 -6.74
C LEU A 277 9.71 -27.73 -7.84
N HIS A 278 10.83 -27.75 -8.57
CA HIS A 278 11.10 -28.82 -9.53
C HIS A 278 11.23 -30.19 -8.85
N PHE A 279 12.00 -30.28 -7.77
CA PHE A 279 12.13 -31.53 -7.01
C PHE A 279 10.80 -31.94 -6.35
N MET A 280 10.03 -31.00 -5.84
CA MET A 280 8.69 -31.27 -5.30
C MET A 280 7.76 -31.82 -6.37
N ARG A 281 7.76 -31.25 -7.58
CA ARG A 281 7.02 -31.81 -8.73
C ARG A 281 7.42 -33.25 -9.01
N GLN A 282 8.72 -33.55 -9.08
CA GLN A 282 9.22 -34.90 -9.36
C GLN A 282 8.81 -35.90 -8.29
N ARG A 283 8.80 -35.47 -7.01
CA ARG A 283 8.40 -36.30 -5.87
C ARG A 283 6.88 -36.35 -5.66
N GLY A 284 6.09 -35.57 -6.41
CA GLY A 284 4.64 -35.45 -6.23
C GLY A 284 4.21 -34.69 -4.97
N ILE A 285 5.12 -33.92 -4.36
CA ILE A 285 4.88 -33.10 -3.17
C ILE A 285 4.22 -31.78 -3.58
N LYS A 286 3.28 -31.29 -2.78
CA LYS A 286 2.65 -29.97 -2.94
C LYS A 286 3.29 -28.93 -2.03
N ALA A 287 3.17 -27.66 -2.39
CA ALA A 287 3.82 -26.57 -1.67
C ALA A 287 2.84 -25.44 -1.30
N ILE A 288 2.91 -24.99 -0.06
CA ILE A 288 2.41 -23.68 0.36
C ILE A 288 3.61 -22.74 0.41
N LEU A 289 3.51 -21.58 -0.23
CA LEU A 289 4.54 -20.55 -0.16
C LEU A 289 4.17 -19.57 0.95
N MET A 290 5.10 -19.23 1.82
CA MET A 290 4.87 -18.24 2.86
C MET A 290 5.97 -17.17 2.85
N GLY A 291 5.64 -15.99 3.36
CA GLY A 291 6.59 -14.91 3.62
C GLY A 291 5.95 -13.85 4.49
N HIS A 292 6.71 -12.83 4.89
CA HIS A 292 6.15 -11.74 5.68
C HIS A 292 5.50 -10.68 4.77
N VAL A 293 6.32 -9.93 4.03
CA VAL A 293 5.87 -8.90 3.08
C VAL A 293 5.18 -9.56 1.86
N PRO A 294 3.89 -9.26 1.57
CA PRO A 294 3.19 -9.85 0.45
C PRO A 294 3.59 -9.25 -0.90
N PRO A 295 3.37 -9.96 -2.03
CA PRO A 295 3.61 -9.47 -3.39
C PRO A 295 2.53 -8.47 -3.86
N ALA A 296 2.18 -7.49 -3.01
CA ALA A 296 1.19 -6.48 -3.30
C ALA A 296 1.71 -5.51 -4.38
N ARG A 297 0.89 -5.31 -5.42
CA ARG A 297 1.22 -4.51 -6.61
C ARG A 297 -0.05 -3.84 -7.14
N THR A 298 -0.17 -2.54 -6.90
CA THR A 298 -1.13 -1.61 -7.54
C THR A 298 -0.37 -0.46 -8.20
N ASP A 299 -1.06 0.44 -8.89
CA ASP A 299 -0.45 1.62 -9.54
C ASP A 299 0.28 2.56 -8.55
N ASN A 300 -0.13 2.58 -7.28
CA ASN A 300 0.42 3.47 -6.25
C ASN A 300 1.08 2.75 -5.07
N LYS A 301 0.78 1.47 -4.81
CA LYS A 301 1.42 0.69 -3.75
C LYS A 301 2.11 -0.55 -4.33
N ARG A 302 3.43 -0.61 -4.18
CA ARG A 302 4.25 -1.74 -4.57
C ARG A 302 5.14 -2.12 -3.40
N LEU A 303 4.97 -3.33 -2.88
CA LEU A 303 5.80 -3.82 -1.79
C LEU A 303 7.04 -4.56 -2.29
N TRP A 304 6.96 -5.27 -3.42
CA TRP A 304 8.12 -5.98 -3.97
C TRP A 304 8.76 -5.23 -5.13
N ALA A 305 10.08 -5.34 -5.28
CA ALA A 305 10.76 -4.91 -6.50
C ALA A 305 10.12 -5.59 -7.73
N GLU A 306 9.98 -4.84 -8.83
CA GLU A 306 9.20 -5.30 -9.99
C GLU A 306 9.75 -6.61 -10.57
N THR A 307 11.07 -6.74 -10.71
CA THR A 307 11.68 -7.96 -11.27
C THR A 307 11.50 -9.17 -10.35
N CYS A 308 11.41 -8.97 -9.03
CA CYS A 308 11.07 -10.03 -8.07
C CYS A 308 9.62 -10.49 -8.24
N TRP A 309 8.67 -9.54 -8.30
CA TRP A 309 7.26 -9.85 -8.55
C TRP A 309 7.09 -10.62 -9.87
N GLN A 310 7.77 -10.19 -10.93
CA GLN A 310 7.72 -10.81 -12.26
C GLN A 310 8.22 -12.27 -12.24
N LYS A 311 9.36 -12.54 -11.58
CA LYS A 311 9.88 -13.92 -11.44
C LYS A 311 8.98 -14.80 -10.58
N TYR A 312 8.50 -14.27 -9.47
CA TYR A 312 7.62 -14.99 -8.57
C TYR A 312 6.31 -15.41 -9.26
N THR A 313 5.63 -14.46 -9.91
CA THR A 313 4.38 -14.75 -10.65
C THR A 313 4.62 -15.75 -11.79
N LEU A 314 5.79 -15.69 -12.44
CA LEU A 314 6.18 -16.70 -13.42
C LEU A 314 6.35 -18.09 -12.78
N TRP A 315 6.97 -18.21 -11.60
CA TRP A 315 7.08 -19.49 -10.89
C TRP A 315 5.72 -20.04 -10.47
N LEU A 316 4.83 -19.18 -9.98
CA LEU A 316 3.46 -19.59 -9.67
C LEU A 316 2.75 -20.16 -10.91
N GLN A 317 2.92 -19.53 -12.08
CA GLN A 317 2.34 -20.01 -13.33
C GLN A 317 2.96 -21.33 -13.80
N GLN A 318 4.29 -21.44 -13.73
CA GLN A 318 5.02 -22.61 -14.21
C GLN A 318 4.82 -23.80 -13.28
N TYR A 319 4.63 -23.61 -11.97
CA TYR A 319 4.46 -24.65 -10.95
C TYR A 319 3.04 -24.71 -10.37
N ARG A 320 2.03 -24.30 -11.14
CA ARG A 320 0.61 -24.31 -10.77
C ARG A 320 0.02 -25.70 -10.45
N ASP A 321 0.74 -26.76 -10.80
CA ASP A 321 0.45 -28.16 -10.45
C ASP A 321 0.96 -28.54 -9.04
N VAL A 322 1.92 -27.79 -8.50
CA VAL A 322 2.58 -28.02 -7.20
C VAL A 322 2.09 -27.06 -6.14
N ILE A 323 2.00 -25.77 -6.48
CA ILE A 323 1.73 -24.69 -5.52
C ILE A 323 0.24 -24.63 -5.20
N ILE A 324 -0.08 -24.62 -3.91
CA ILE A 324 -1.45 -24.57 -3.38
C ILE A 324 -1.89 -23.13 -3.16
N SER A 325 -1.07 -22.32 -2.48
CA SER A 325 -1.36 -20.91 -2.21
C SER A 325 -0.12 -20.19 -1.69
N GLY A 326 -0.18 -18.86 -1.70
CA GLY A 326 0.73 -17.97 -0.96
C GLY A 326 0.06 -17.44 0.31
N VAL A 327 0.75 -17.41 1.45
CA VAL A 327 0.24 -16.86 2.72
C VAL A 327 1.21 -15.84 3.33
N TYR A 328 0.71 -14.67 3.71
CA TYR A 328 1.51 -13.49 4.08
C TYR A 328 0.88 -12.68 5.23
N GLY A 329 1.65 -11.77 5.82
CA GLY A 329 1.23 -10.84 6.90
C GLY A 329 1.51 -9.38 6.54
N HIS A 330 2.18 -8.64 7.45
CA HIS A 330 2.73 -7.29 7.26
C HIS A 330 1.72 -6.14 7.15
N MET A 331 0.61 -6.33 6.45
CA MET A 331 -0.33 -5.24 6.14
C MET A 331 -1.39 -5.01 7.23
N ASN A 332 -1.47 -5.88 8.24
CA ASN A 332 -2.41 -5.85 9.37
C ASN A 332 -3.92 -5.84 9.02
N ILE A 333 -4.28 -5.82 7.73
CA ILE A 333 -5.65 -5.89 7.22
C ILE A 333 -5.94 -7.23 6.53
N ASP A 334 -7.17 -7.72 6.68
CA ASP A 334 -7.61 -8.95 6.03
C ASP A 334 -7.93 -8.72 4.54
N HIS A 335 -7.15 -9.32 3.66
CA HIS A 335 -7.46 -9.34 2.24
C HIS A 335 -6.74 -10.45 1.49
N PHE A 336 -6.93 -10.48 0.17
CA PHE A 336 -6.26 -11.41 -0.73
C PHE A 336 -5.79 -10.69 -1.99
N LEU A 337 -4.83 -11.30 -2.69
CA LEU A 337 -4.23 -10.79 -3.91
C LEU A 337 -4.49 -11.75 -5.05
N ILE A 338 -4.81 -11.19 -6.22
CA ILE A 338 -4.93 -11.94 -7.47
C ILE A 338 -3.82 -11.47 -8.40
N GLN A 339 -2.84 -12.33 -8.68
CA GLN A 339 -1.84 -12.04 -9.71
C GLN A 339 -2.36 -12.53 -11.08
N ASP A 340 -2.30 -11.65 -12.09
CA ASP A 340 -2.67 -11.98 -13.48
C ASP A 340 -1.40 -12.26 -14.30
N THR A 341 -1.29 -13.48 -14.85
CA THR A 341 -0.15 -13.87 -15.70
C THR A 341 0.01 -13.04 -16.97
N ARG A 342 -1.01 -12.28 -17.39
CA ARG A 342 -0.86 -11.32 -18.51
C ARG A 342 0.05 -10.15 -18.18
N ASP A 343 0.23 -9.86 -16.91
CA ASP A 343 1.09 -8.75 -16.47
C ASP A 343 2.56 -9.18 -16.39
N ILE A 344 2.88 -10.43 -16.76
CA ILE A 344 4.24 -10.93 -16.88
C ILE A 344 4.90 -10.35 -18.15
N ASP A 345 5.95 -9.55 -17.96
CA ASP A 345 6.81 -9.08 -19.05
C ASP A 345 8.17 -9.80 -19.01
N ILE A 346 8.28 -10.86 -19.83
CA ILE A 346 9.50 -11.67 -19.96
C ILE A 346 10.71 -10.83 -20.44
N SER A 347 10.48 -9.70 -21.11
CA SER A 347 11.58 -8.84 -21.58
C SER A 347 12.30 -8.12 -20.43
N LEU A 348 11.61 -7.82 -19.34
CA LEU A 348 12.20 -7.26 -18.11
C LEU A 348 13.07 -8.29 -17.38
N LEU A 349 12.74 -9.59 -17.53
CA LEU A 349 13.48 -10.70 -16.90
C LEU A 349 14.75 -11.10 -17.65
N SER A 350 14.88 -10.73 -18.93
CA SER A 350 15.96 -11.15 -19.82
C SER A 350 17.08 -10.11 -19.96
N GLY A 351 17.08 -9.05 -19.13
CA GLY A 351 18.11 -8.00 -19.14
C GLY A 351 18.08 -7.04 -20.35
N ASP A 352 17.11 -7.16 -21.26
CA ASP A 352 17.04 -6.39 -22.51
C ASP A 352 16.55 -4.94 -22.33
N LYS A 353 16.15 -4.55 -21.11
CA LYS A 353 15.86 -3.16 -20.74
C LYS A 353 16.44 -2.85 -19.36
N LYS A 354 17.41 -1.93 -19.30
CA LYS A 354 17.76 -1.22 -18.06
C LYS A 354 16.69 -0.18 -17.71
N ASP A 355 15.45 -0.64 -17.54
CA ASP A 355 14.35 0.15 -16.96
C ASP A 355 13.90 -0.56 -15.68
N ALA A 356 14.79 -0.63 -14.70
CA ALA A 356 14.37 -0.80 -13.33
C ALA A 356 13.97 0.60 -12.84
N SER A 357 12.67 0.87 -12.85
CA SER A 357 12.06 2.08 -12.32
C SER A 357 12.71 2.48 -10.99
N ALA A 358 13.15 3.74 -10.88
CA ALA A 358 13.70 4.31 -9.65
C ALA A 358 12.85 3.93 -8.43
N ARG A 359 13.50 3.37 -7.39
CA ARG A 359 12.91 3.09 -6.08
C ARG A 359 12.13 4.32 -5.63
N LYS A 360 10.81 4.16 -5.49
CA LYS A 360 9.93 5.21 -4.97
C LYS A 360 9.59 4.82 -3.54
N VAL A 361 10.40 5.30 -2.60
CA VAL A 361 10.12 5.15 -1.16
C VAL A 361 8.84 5.95 -0.87
N MET A 362 7.74 5.26 -0.66
CA MET A 362 6.56 5.82 0.02
C MET A 362 6.76 5.52 1.51
N GLU A 363 6.32 6.36 2.43
CA GLU A 363 6.16 5.99 3.85
C GLU A 363 4.80 5.29 3.98
N ASP A 364 4.78 4.09 4.54
CA ASP A 364 3.52 3.40 4.87
C ASP A 364 3.18 3.87 6.29
N GLU A 365 2.55 5.03 6.42
CA GLU A 365 1.74 5.24 7.61
C GLU A 365 0.61 4.19 7.56
N LEU A 366 0.55 3.34 8.58
CA LEU A 366 -0.47 2.31 8.79
C LEU A 366 -1.81 2.93 9.22
N SER A 367 -2.17 4.07 8.63
CA SER A 367 -3.47 4.69 8.92
C SER A 367 -4.59 3.94 8.21
N VAL A 368 -5.77 3.93 8.83
CA VAL A 368 -7.01 3.37 8.26
C VAL A 368 -7.30 3.96 6.87
N GLN A 369 -6.99 5.24 6.65
CA GLN A 369 -7.18 5.90 5.36
C GLN A 369 -6.24 5.36 4.27
N SER A 370 -4.96 5.13 4.59
CA SER A 370 -3.98 4.53 3.68
C SER A 370 -4.39 3.12 3.26
N ALA A 371 -4.86 2.32 4.22
CA ALA A 371 -5.41 0.99 3.96
C ALA A 371 -6.69 1.05 3.08
N ALA A 372 -7.61 1.97 3.37
CA ALA A 372 -8.84 2.15 2.59
C ALA A 372 -8.56 2.57 1.14
N ASP A 373 -7.60 3.47 0.92
CA ASP A 373 -7.19 3.91 -0.42
C ASP A 373 -6.57 2.75 -1.21
N TYR A 374 -5.71 1.95 -0.56
CA TYR A 374 -5.14 0.73 -1.14
C TYR A 374 -6.23 -0.28 -1.56
N LEU A 375 -7.19 -0.58 -0.68
CA LEU A 375 -8.28 -1.51 -0.99
C LEU A 375 -9.19 -0.99 -2.11
N GLN A 376 -9.40 0.33 -2.22
CA GLN A 376 -10.13 0.93 -3.33
C GLN A 376 -9.43 0.75 -4.68
N GLU A 377 -8.11 0.91 -4.73
CA GLU A 377 -7.32 0.62 -5.94
C GLU A 377 -7.41 -0.85 -6.33
N LEU A 378 -7.24 -1.74 -5.34
CA LEU A 378 -7.35 -3.18 -5.52
C LEU A 378 -8.72 -3.58 -6.08
N ARG A 379 -9.81 -2.98 -5.56
CA ARG A 379 -11.16 -3.13 -6.10
C ARG A 379 -11.25 -2.64 -7.56
N GLY A 380 -10.59 -1.55 -7.88
CA GLY A 380 -10.48 -1.02 -9.24
C GLY A 380 -9.86 -2.04 -10.20
N ASP A 381 -8.82 -2.74 -9.78
CA ASP A 381 -8.19 -3.80 -10.55
C ASP A 381 -9.07 -5.05 -10.65
N TRP A 382 -9.74 -5.43 -9.57
CA TRP A 382 -10.70 -6.53 -9.57
C TRP A 382 -11.89 -6.30 -10.52
N SER A 383 -12.30 -5.04 -10.71
CA SER A 383 -13.37 -4.69 -11.67
C SER A 383 -13.01 -4.99 -13.13
N LYS A 384 -11.71 -5.13 -13.44
CA LYS A 384 -11.17 -5.42 -14.78
C LYS A 384 -10.97 -6.92 -15.02
N LEU A 385 -11.20 -7.78 -14.01
CA LEU A 385 -11.03 -9.22 -14.13
C LEU A 385 -12.04 -9.80 -15.11
N ASN A 386 -11.60 -10.78 -15.90
CA ASN A 386 -12.52 -11.58 -16.70
C ASN A 386 -13.10 -12.68 -15.82
N ARG A 387 -14.43 -12.74 -15.74
CA ARG A 387 -15.11 -13.87 -15.10
C ARG A 387 -14.74 -15.16 -15.85
N PRO A 388 -14.18 -16.18 -15.17
CA PRO A 388 -13.95 -17.48 -15.78
C PRO A 388 -15.28 -18.12 -16.19
N ALA A 389 -15.30 -18.88 -17.28
CA ALA A 389 -16.50 -19.63 -17.67
C ALA A 389 -16.77 -20.70 -16.61
N SER A 390 -18.00 -20.75 -16.07
CA SER A 390 -18.32 -21.78 -15.08
C SER A 390 -18.33 -23.16 -15.74
N PHE A 391 -18.06 -24.22 -14.97
CA PHE A 391 -18.17 -25.60 -15.46
C PHE A 391 -19.57 -25.93 -16.04
N ALA A 392 -20.61 -25.26 -15.53
CA ALA A 392 -21.98 -25.38 -16.02
C ALA A 392 -22.17 -24.72 -17.40
N ASP A 393 -21.51 -23.58 -17.65
CA ASP A 393 -21.58 -22.86 -18.93
C ASP A 393 -20.85 -23.61 -20.07
N ALA A 394 -19.80 -24.36 -19.74
CA ALA A 394 -19.03 -25.12 -20.73
C ALA A 394 -19.79 -26.34 -21.28
N ASN A 395 -20.63 -26.98 -20.46
CA ASN A 395 -21.40 -28.17 -20.85
C ASN A 395 -22.66 -27.86 -21.68
N GLN A 396 -23.12 -26.60 -21.73
CA GLN A 396 -24.25 -26.22 -22.60
C GLN A 396 -23.82 -25.98 -24.08
N GLY A 397 -22.51 -25.93 -24.36
CA GLY A 397 -21.99 -25.67 -25.71
C GLY A 397 -21.79 -26.88 -26.62
N GLU A 398 -21.92 -28.12 -26.10
CA GLU A 398 -21.58 -29.34 -26.88
C GLU A 398 -22.76 -30.02 -27.59
N THR A 399 -24.01 -29.57 -27.41
CA THR A 399 -25.21 -30.23 -27.98
C THR A 399 -25.73 -29.67 -29.30
N LYS A 400 -25.01 -28.77 -29.99
CA LYS A 400 -25.38 -28.32 -31.36
C LYS A 400 -24.28 -28.60 -32.38
N LYS A 401 -24.05 -29.88 -32.67
CA LYS A 401 -23.32 -30.33 -33.87
C LYS A 401 -24.24 -31.15 -34.78
N GLY A 402 -24.84 -30.49 -35.77
CA GLY A 402 -25.56 -31.21 -36.81
C GLY A 402 -26.38 -30.36 -37.77
N LYS A 403 -25.74 -29.64 -38.70
CA LYS A 403 -26.12 -29.64 -40.12
C LYS A 403 -25.15 -28.81 -40.96
N LYS A 404 -24.60 -29.45 -41.99
CA LYS A 404 -23.92 -28.81 -43.13
C LYS A 404 -24.99 -28.14 -43.98
N ASP A 405 -24.71 -26.95 -44.49
CA ASP A 405 -24.97 -26.67 -45.90
C ASP A 405 -24.01 -25.64 -46.51
N LYS A 406 -23.72 -25.89 -47.79
CA LYS A 406 -22.71 -25.22 -48.63
C LYS A 406 -23.34 -24.02 -49.35
N LYS A 407 -22.63 -22.88 -49.38
CA LYS A 407 -22.32 -22.11 -50.62
C LYS A 407 -21.44 -20.92 -50.28
N GLY A 408 -20.42 -20.69 -51.11
CA GLY A 408 -19.32 -19.76 -50.80
C GLY A 408 -19.34 -18.44 -51.56
N LYS A 409 -18.48 -17.52 -51.15
CA LYS A 409 -17.65 -16.68 -52.03
C LYS A 409 -16.53 -15.98 -51.25
N LYS A 410 -15.43 -15.76 -51.96
CA LYS A 410 -14.11 -15.31 -51.48
C LYS A 410 -14.11 -13.84 -51.03
N GLY A 411 -13.37 -13.58 -49.94
CA GLY A 411 -12.34 -12.54 -49.92
C GLY A 411 -12.52 -11.35 -48.99
N LYS A 412 -11.87 -11.38 -47.82
CA LYS A 412 -10.99 -10.29 -47.31
C LYS A 412 -10.23 -10.78 -46.06
N LYS A 413 -8.90 -10.60 -46.07
CA LYS A 413 -7.99 -10.95 -44.97
C LYS A 413 -8.33 -10.11 -43.73
N GLY A 414 -9.13 -10.68 -42.83
CA GLY A 414 -9.39 -10.17 -41.49
C GLY A 414 -8.27 -10.53 -40.51
N LYS A 415 -7.94 -9.57 -39.64
CA LYS A 415 -7.01 -9.69 -38.50
C LYS A 415 -7.22 -11.00 -37.74
N LYS A 416 -6.11 -11.69 -37.41
CA LYS A 416 -6.09 -12.83 -36.48
C LYS A 416 -6.58 -12.37 -35.10
N GLY A 417 -7.88 -12.44 -34.85
CA GLY A 417 -8.40 -12.55 -33.49
C GLY A 417 -7.92 -13.88 -32.90
N LYS A 418 -7.17 -13.81 -31.79
CA LYS A 418 -6.82 -15.00 -31.01
C LYS A 418 -8.12 -15.63 -30.50
N LYS A 419 -8.32 -16.92 -30.74
CA LYS A 419 -9.41 -17.69 -30.13
C LYS A 419 -9.25 -17.66 -28.60
N PRO A 420 -10.33 -17.55 -27.81
CA PRO A 420 -10.24 -17.69 -26.36
C PRO A 420 -9.78 -19.11 -26.04
N HIS A 421 -8.70 -19.23 -25.27
CA HIS A 421 -8.37 -20.49 -24.61
C HIS A 421 -9.49 -20.70 -23.57
N ASN A 422 -10.12 -21.88 -23.54
CA ASN A 422 -11.06 -22.25 -22.49
C ASN A 422 -10.29 -22.35 -21.17
N ASP A 423 -10.17 -21.23 -20.45
CA ASP A 423 -9.60 -21.16 -19.11
C ASP A 423 -10.70 -21.46 -18.08
N ILE A 424 -11.07 -22.74 -18.00
CA ILE A 424 -12.20 -23.21 -17.19
C ILE A 424 -11.85 -23.17 -15.69
N TRP A 425 -10.56 -23.33 -15.37
CA TRP A 425 -10.06 -23.40 -13.99
C TRP A 425 -9.48 -22.08 -13.46
N GLY A 426 -9.36 -21.06 -14.30
CA GLY A 426 -8.73 -19.79 -13.94
C GLY A 426 -7.20 -19.88 -13.82
N GLU A 427 -6.54 -20.77 -14.57
CA GLU A 427 -5.07 -21.01 -14.57
C GLU A 427 -4.27 -19.76 -14.95
N ARG A 428 -4.93 -18.75 -15.53
CA ARG A 428 -4.35 -17.42 -15.76
C ARG A 428 -4.05 -16.67 -14.47
N TYR A 429 -4.77 -16.94 -13.40
CA TYR A 429 -4.69 -16.20 -12.15
C TYR A 429 -3.98 -17.01 -11.07
N GLN A 430 -3.42 -16.31 -10.09
CA GLN A 430 -2.87 -16.90 -8.88
C GLN A 430 -3.47 -16.20 -7.66
N LEU A 431 -3.57 -16.92 -6.54
CA LEU A 431 -4.17 -16.42 -5.30
C LEU A 431 -3.12 -16.41 -4.18
N SER A 432 -3.06 -15.29 -3.47
CA SER A 432 -2.29 -15.17 -2.22
C SER A 432 -3.16 -14.55 -1.13
N PHE A 433 -3.06 -15.03 0.09
CA PHE A 433 -3.79 -14.52 1.25
C PHE A 433 -2.88 -13.62 2.09
N VAL A 434 -3.45 -12.51 2.58
CA VAL A 434 -2.81 -11.64 3.56
C VAL A 434 -3.67 -11.68 4.82
N SER A 435 -3.07 -12.11 5.92
CA SER A 435 -3.77 -12.25 7.20
C SER A 435 -3.76 -10.92 7.96
N PRO A 436 -4.85 -10.59 8.68
CA PRO A 436 -4.78 -9.60 9.75
C PRO A 436 -3.87 -10.10 10.88
N SER A 437 -3.53 -9.20 11.80
CA SER A 437 -2.46 -9.34 12.77
C SER A 437 -2.95 -9.43 14.21
N ILE A 438 -2.04 -9.78 15.13
CA ILE A 438 -2.29 -9.73 16.58
C ILE A 438 -2.09 -8.32 17.14
N VAL A 439 -1.26 -7.47 16.49
CA VAL A 439 -1.10 -6.07 16.88
C VAL A 439 -2.46 -5.33 16.92
N PRO A 440 -2.76 -4.56 17.97
CA PRO A 440 -4.08 -3.96 18.19
C PRO A 440 -4.37 -2.74 17.29
N THR A 441 -3.77 -2.66 16.09
CA THR A 441 -4.18 -1.67 15.07
C THR A 441 -5.66 -1.85 14.70
N TYR A 442 -6.10 -3.11 14.64
CA TYR A 442 -7.50 -3.52 14.58
C TYR A 442 -7.76 -4.53 15.70
N PHE A 443 -8.87 -5.26 15.68
CA PHE A 443 -9.03 -6.35 16.65
C PHE A 443 -7.99 -7.45 16.42
N PRO A 444 -7.21 -7.84 17.45
CA PRO A 444 -6.20 -8.89 17.34
C PRO A 444 -6.79 -10.17 16.78
N THR A 445 -6.19 -10.70 15.73
CA THR A 445 -6.79 -11.76 14.92
C THR A 445 -5.82 -12.88 14.58
N LEU A 446 -6.32 -14.11 14.56
CA LEU A 446 -5.64 -15.30 14.02
C LEU A 446 -6.55 -16.07 13.06
N ARG A 447 -5.93 -16.83 12.15
CA ARG A 447 -6.66 -17.57 11.11
C ARG A 447 -6.37 -19.06 11.17
N VAL A 448 -7.40 -19.88 11.10
CA VAL A 448 -7.28 -21.34 10.96
C VAL A 448 -7.82 -21.76 9.61
N PHE A 449 -6.94 -22.25 8.73
CA PHE A 449 -7.31 -22.77 7.43
C PHE A 449 -7.72 -24.24 7.52
N GLU A 450 -8.60 -24.64 6.61
CA GLU A 450 -9.04 -26.01 6.41
C GLU A 450 -8.65 -26.48 5.00
N TYR A 451 -8.28 -27.76 4.88
CA TYR A 451 -7.89 -28.37 3.62
C TYR A 451 -8.37 -29.82 3.52
N ASN A 452 -8.58 -30.25 2.28
CA ASN A 452 -9.08 -31.58 1.98
C ASN A 452 -8.05 -32.67 2.29
N ILE A 453 -8.37 -33.58 3.20
CA ILE A 453 -7.53 -34.74 3.58
C ILE A 453 -8.00 -36.06 2.96
N THR A 454 -8.95 -36.05 2.03
CA THR A 454 -9.45 -37.27 1.37
C THR A 454 -8.28 -38.05 0.76
N GLY A 455 -8.13 -39.32 1.13
CA GLY A 455 -7.03 -40.18 0.67
C GLY A 455 -5.68 -39.94 1.36
N LEU A 456 -5.65 -39.16 2.45
CA LEU A 456 -4.50 -38.92 3.33
C LEU A 456 -4.74 -39.39 4.77
N GLU A 457 -5.77 -40.21 5.01
CA GLU A 457 -6.18 -40.65 6.35
C GLU A 457 -5.09 -41.47 7.05
N ASP A 458 -4.29 -42.22 6.27
CA ASP A 458 -3.17 -43.04 6.73
C ASP A 458 -1.80 -42.40 6.38
N ALA A 459 -1.78 -41.12 5.98
CA ALA A 459 -0.52 -40.43 5.70
C ALA A 459 0.30 -40.28 7.00
N PRO A 460 1.63 -40.42 6.93
CA PRO A 460 2.48 -40.22 8.10
C PRO A 460 2.32 -38.79 8.61
N ILE A 461 2.26 -38.64 9.93
CA ILE A 461 2.30 -37.32 10.57
C ILE A 461 3.74 -36.97 10.94
N TRP A 462 3.96 -35.72 11.34
CA TRP A 462 5.28 -35.18 11.68
C TRP A 462 6.08 -36.07 12.66
N THR A 463 5.42 -36.62 13.68
CA THR A 463 6.07 -37.49 14.69
C THR A 463 6.43 -38.88 14.17
N ASP A 464 5.83 -39.33 13.07
CA ASP A 464 6.06 -40.66 12.49
C ASP A 464 7.31 -40.69 11.62
N HIS A 465 7.91 -39.54 11.33
CA HIS A 465 9.14 -39.45 10.57
C HIS A 465 10.33 -39.61 11.54
N PRO A 466 10.95 -40.80 11.66
CA PRO A 466 12.19 -40.91 12.41
C PRO A 466 13.20 -39.98 11.77
N SER A 467 13.87 -39.16 12.58
CA SER A 467 15.05 -38.41 12.18
C SER A 467 15.98 -39.37 11.44
N LYS A 468 16.10 -39.22 10.11
CA LYS A 468 16.97 -40.01 9.23
C LYS A 468 18.43 -39.65 9.45
N ALA A 469 18.90 -39.77 10.69
CA ALA A 469 20.28 -39.59 11.07
C ALA A 469 21.10 -40.90 10.97
N ASN A 470 20.52 -42.03 10.53
CA ASN A 470 21.21 -43.33 10.59
C ASN A 470 20.90 -44.35 9.47
N ALA A 471 20.37 -43.94 8.30
CA ALA A 471 20.04 -44.90 7.25
C ALA A 471 20.22 -44.38 5.82
N LEU A 472 21.42 -43.90 5.48
CA LEU A 472 21.92 -43.86 4.10
C LEU A 472 23.44 -44.10 4.09
N SER A 473 23.87 -45.21 4.68
CA SER A 473 25.11 -45.88 4.30
C SER A 473 24.72 -47.08 3.42
N GLY A 474 24.86 -46.93 2.11
CA GLY A 474 24.64 -48.02 1.17
C GLY A 474 23.46 -47.78 0.23
N GLN A 475 23.68 -46.94 -0.78
CA GLN A 475 23.44 -47.26 -2.18
C GLN A 475 23.93 -46.08 -3.03
N GLU A 476 25.19 -46.19 -3.44
CA GLU A 476 25.72 -45.48 -4.61
C GLU A 476 24.99 -46.02 -5.85
N GLU A 477 24.39 -45.14 -6.66
CA GLU A 477 24.55 -45.11 -8.12
C GLU A 477 23.71 -43.98 -8.75
N ASP A 478 24.37 -43.26 -9.67
CA ASP A 478 23.84 -42.32 -10.67
C ASP A 478 23.21 -40.98 -10.24
N GLN A 479 24.04 -40.08 -9.70
CA GLN A 479 23.87 -38.63 -9.89
C GLN A 479 24.95 -38.08 -10.82
N LYS A 480 24.54 -37.73 -12.04
CA LYS A 480 25.33 -36.89 -12.96
C LYS A 480 25.53 -35.51 -12.34
N HIS A 481 26.76 -35.25 -11.93
CA HIS A 481 27.29 -33.97 -11.49
C HIS A 481 26.91 -32.82 -12.45
N LEU A 482 26.11 -31.88 -11.97
CA LEU A 482 26.04 -30.52 -12.51
C LEU A 482 26.86 -29.64 -11.56
N ASP A 483 28.13 -29.46 -11.91
CA ASP A 483 29.08 -28.64 -11.16
C ASP A 483 28.62 -27.18 -11.10
N LEU A 484 28.28 -26.73 -9.90
CA LEU A 484 28.27 -25.32 -9.52
C LEU A 484 29.73 -24.85 -9.47
N ARG A 485 30.23 -24.27 -10.57
CA ARG A 485 31.54 -23.62 -10.57
C ARG A 485 31.46 -22.26 -9.88
N ASP A 486 32.27 -22.16 -8.83
CA ASP A 486 32.85 -20.92 -8.30
C ASP A 486 33.28 -19.99 -9.43
N VAL A 487 32.84 -18.72 -9.33
CA VAL A 487 33.45 -17.62 -10.08
C VAL A 487 34.02 -16.67 -9.04
N SER A 488 35.21 -17.01 -8.55
CA SER A 488 36.14 -16.06 -7.97
C SER A 488 36.93 -15.40 -9.09
N ASP A 489 37.18 -14.10 -8.92
CA ASP A 489 38.02 -13.24 -9.75
C ASP A 489 39.28 -13.91 -10.33
N SER A 490 39.52 -13.66 -11.62
CA SER A 490 40.79 -13.10 -12.12
C SER A 490 40.72 -12.92 -13.64
N ASP A 491 40.92 -11.67 -14.07
CA ASP A 491 41.34 -11.31 -15.41
C ASP A 491 42.55 -12.14 -15.85
N GLU A 492 42.52 -12.72 -17.05
CA GLU A 492 43.76 -12.84 -17.83
C GLU A 492 43.51 -12.86 -19.33
N PHE A 493 44.39 -12.11 -19.97
CA PHE A 493 44.41 -11.63 -21.33
C PHE A 493 45.19 -12.63 -22.17
N GLU A 494 44.63 -13.18 -23.25
CA GLU A 494 45.46 -13.66 -24.36
C GLU A 494 44.90 -13.26 -25.72
N THR A 495 45.71 -12.42 -26.35
CA THR A 495 45.72 -12.05 -27.76
C THR A 495 46.15 -13.22 -28.63
N GLU A 496 45.38 -13.53 -29.67
CA GLU A 496 45.97 -14.01 -30.92
C GLU A 496 45.36 -13.33 -32.14
N SER A 497 46.22 -12.54 -32.77
CA SER A 497 46.09 -11.97 -34.10
C SER A 497 46.10 -13.06 -35.18
N LYS A 498 45.26 -12.95 -36.22
CA LYS A 498 45.66 -13.18 -37.63
C LYS A 498 44.63 -12.66 -38.65
N LYS A 499 45.05 -11.58 -39.31
CA LYS A 499 44.98 -11.25 -40.75
C LYS A 499 43.75 -11.67 -41.59
N GLY A 500 43.05 -10.65 -42.08
CA GLY A 500 43.10 -10.24 -43.49
C GLY A 500 42.19 -10.98 -44.49
N GLY A 501 41.20 -10.26 -45.02
CA GLY A 501 40.45 -10.68 -46.21
C GLY A 501 39.37 -9.68 -46.60
N ASN A 502 39.68 -8.80 -47.55
CA ASN A 502 38.75 -7.87 -48.17
C ASN A 502 37.77 -8.63 -49.07
N GLY A 503 36.46 -8.36 -48.95
CA GLY A 503 35.43 -8.93 -49.82
C GLY A 503 34.09 -8.22 -49.63
N LYS A 504 33.84 -7.21 -50.46
CA LYS A 504 32.48 -6.68 -50.70
C LYS A 504 31.70 -7.74 -51.47
N ASP A 505 30.51 -8.12 -50.98
CA ASP A 505 29.31 -8.26 -51.82
C ASP A 505 28.04 -8.50 -50.98
N GLY A 506 26.96 -7.85 -51.41
CA GLY A 506 25.74 -7.68 -50.65
C GLY A 506 24.86 -8.93 -50.53
N LYS A 507 24.15 -9.05 -49.40
CA LYS A 507 22.86 -9.77 -49.29
C LYS A 507 22.15 -9.51 -47.97
N LYS A 508 20.92 -8.99 -48.09
CA LYS A 508 19.75 -9.10 -47.20
C LYS A 508 20.02 -9.13 -45.69
N LYS A 509 19.76 -8.00 -45.01
CA LYS A 509 19.55 -7.93 -43.54
C LYS A 509 18.38 -8.83 -43.13
N LYS A 510 18.66 -10.10 -42.80
CA LYS A 510 17.81 -10.89 -41.88
C LYS A 510 17.87 -10.20 -40.53
N LYS A 511 16.71 -9.85 -39.97
CA LYS A 511 16.58 -9.40 -38.57
C LYS A 511 17.29 -10.43 -37.68
N LYS A 512 18.39 -10.03 -37.04
CA LYS A 512 19.00 -10.82 -35.95
C LYS A 512 17.95 -10.89 -34.84
N LYS A 513 17.58 -12.10 -34.42
CA LYS A 513 16.87 -12.31 -33.16
C LYS A 513 17.76 -11.76 -32.02
N PRO A 514 17.21 -11.09 -31.01
CA PRO A 514 17.98 -10.73 -29.82
C PRO A 514 18.57 -12.01 -29.19
N LYS A 515 19.80 -11.90 -28.71
CA LYS A 515 20.49 -13.01 -28.03
C LYS A 515 19.81 -13.22 -26.68
N LYS A 516 19.35 -14.44 -26.39
CA LYS A 516 18.89 -14.84 -25.05
C LYS A 516 20.04 -14.67 -24.06
N ASP A 517 19.77 -14.06 -22.92
CA ASP A 517 20.61 -14.18 -21.74
C ASP A 517 20.80 -15.68 -21.41
N PRO A 518 22.02 -16.21 -21.41
CA PRO A 518 22.26 -17.63 -21.13
C PRO A 518 21.95 -18.06 -19.68
N ASN A 519 21.72 -17.13 -18.75
CA ASN A 519 21.54 -17.45 -17.33
C ASN A 519 20.09 -17.47 -16.82
N PHE A 520 19.09 -17.06 -17.62
CA PHE A 520 17.69 -17.10 -17.19
C PHE A 520 16.98 -18.37 -17.67
N VAL A 521 16.81 -19.34 -16.75
CA VAL A 521 16.14 -20.62 -17.03
C VAL A 521 14.66 -20.53 -16.67
N ILE A 522 13.79 -20.61 -17.69
CA ILE A 522 12.34 -20.73 -17.49
C ILE A 522 11.99 -22.22 -17.37
N PRO A 523 11.37 -22.67 -16.26
CA PRO A 523 10.91 -24.03 -16.09
C PRO A 523 9.85 -24.40 -17.13
N ASP A 524 9.80 -25.69 -17.46
CA ASP A 524 8.73 -26.20 -18.29
C ASP A 524 7.39 -26.14 -17.54
N PRO A 525 6.31 -25.68 -18.20
CA PRO A 525 4.97 -25.70 -17.63
C PRO A 525 4.49 -27.14 -17.45
N PRO A 526 3.48 -27.38 -16.59
CA PRO A 526 2.80 -28.67 -16.56
C PRO A 526 2.20 -28.97 -17.94
N SER A 527 2.01 -30.27 -18.23
CA SER A 527 1.41 -30.72 -19.49
C SER A 527 0.08 -30.00 -19.73
N PRO A 528 -0.19 -29.47 -20.94
CA PRO A 528 -1.48 -28.85 -21.25
C PRO A 528 -2.69 -29.77 -21.09
N THR A 529 -2.47 -31.09 -21.01
CA THR A 529 -3.52 -32.10 -20.77
C THR A 529 -3.65 -32.53 -19.31
N SER A 530 -2.73 -32.11 -18.44
CA SER A 530 -2.77 -32.44 -17.01
C SER A 530 -3.78 -31.56 -16.28
N ARG A 531 -4.47 -32.16 -15.31
CA ARG A 531 -5.38 -31.42 -14.43
C ARG A 531 -4.56 -30.41 -13.61
N PRO A 532 -5.04 -29.16 -13.41
CA PRO A 532 -4.29 -28.18 -12.65
C PRO A 532 -4.25 -28.55 -11.15
N GLY A 533 -3.31 -27.96 -10.42
CA GLY A 533 -3.01 -28.32 -9.03
C GLY A 533 -4.13 -27.98 -8.04
N PRO A 534 -3.92 -28.27 -6.74
CA PRO A 534 -4.96 -28.18 -5.71
C PRO A 534 -5.53 -26.78 -5.52
N ALA A 535 -4.80 -25.74 -5.90
CA ALA A 535 -5.26 -24.35 -5.90
C ALA A 535 -6.44 -24.10 -6.87
N TYR A 536 -6.51 -24.87 -7.96
CA TYR A 536 -7.40 -24.60 -9.09
C TYR A 536 -8.55 -25.59 -9.18
N SER A 537 -8.28 -26.85 -8.87
CA SER A 537 -9.27 -27.91 -9.01
C SER A 537 -9.37 -28.74 -7.72
N PRO A 538 -10.59 -29.05 -7.24
CA PRO A 538 -10.78 -29.81 -6.00
C PRO A 538 -10.12 -31.17 -6.01
N GLN A 539 -9.16 -31.38 -5.13
CA GLN A 539 -8.41 -32.62 -4.94
C GLN A 539 -7.83 -32.65 -3.50
N PRO A 540 -7.11 -33.71 -3.07
CA PRO A 540 -6.43 -33.70 -1.79
C PRO A 540 -5.49 -32.49 -1.67
N LEU A 541 -5.42 -31.90 -0.47
CA LEU A 541 -4.70 -30.67 -0.12
C LEU A 541 -5.29 -29.37 -0.70
N THR A 542 -6.41 -29.40 -1.42
CA THR A 542 -7.14 -28.17 -1.78
C THR A 542 -7.64 -27.49 -0.50
N LEU A 543 -7.41 -26.18 -0.39
CA LEU A 543 -7.95 -25.37 0.70
C LEU A 543 -9.48 -25.25 0.54
N THR A 544 -10.21 -25.59 1.60
CA THR A 544 -11.68 -25.67 1.58
C THR A 544 -12.34 -24.50 2.30
N GLY A 545 -11.69 -23.93 3.32
CA GLY A 545 -12.22 -22.81 4.09
C GLY A 545 -11.19 -22.23 5.05
N TYR A 546 -11.54 -21.12 5.73
CA TYR A 546 -10.83 -20.70 6.93
C TYR A 546 -11.79 -20.07 7.94
N VAL A 547 -11.42 -20.14 9.21
CA VAL A 547 -12.10 -19.47 10.33
C VAL A 547 -11.19 -18.38 10.87
N GLN A 548 -11.75 -17.19 11.04
CA GLN A 548 -11.04 -16.05 11.60
C GLN A 548 -11.55 -15.81 13.03
N TYR A 549 -10.62 -15.86 13.98
CA TYR A 549 -10.89 -15.57 15.39
C TYR A 549 -10.29 -14.22 15.71
N PHE A 550 -11.09 -13.31 16.28
CA PHE A 550 -10.61 -12.01 16.70
C PHE A 550 -10.97 -11.74 18.16
N ALA A 551 -10.15 -10.95 18.84
CA ALA A 551 -10.38 -10.50 20.20
C ALA A 551 -10.99 -9.09 20.17
N ASN A 552 -12.28 -8.97 20.51
CA ASN A 552 -12.92 -7.66 20.63
C ASN A 552 -12.41 -6.94 21.89
N LEU A 553 -11.39 -6.11 21.72
CA LEU A 553 -10.72 -5.41 22.83
C LEU A 553 -11.64 -4.41 23.54
N THR A 554 -12.56 -3.77 22.81
CA THR A 554 -13.55 -2.85 23.38
C THR A 554 -14.41 -3.57 24.42
N HIS A 555 -14.76 -4.83 24.16
CA HIS A 555 -15.56 -5.67 25.04
C HIS A 555 -14.73 -6.27 26.19
N ILE A 556 -13.56 -6.84 25.87
CA ILE A 556 -12.68 -7.52 26.82
C ILE A 556 -12.12 -6.53 27.87
N ASN A 557 -11.74 -5.32 27.45
CA ASN A 557 -11.25 -4.30 28.38
C ASN A 557 -12.37 -3.73 29.28
N ASN A 558 -13.65 -3.84 28.87
CA ASN A 558 -14.82 -3.39 29.63
C ASN A 558 -15.56 -4.52 30.39
N MET A 559 -14.94 -5.70 30.53
CA MET A 559 -15.42 -6.85 31.32
C MET A 559 -16.77 -7.45 30.91
N THR A 560 -17.06 -7.49 29.62
CA THR A 560 -18.02 -8.46 29.09
C THR A 560 -17.27 -9.44 28.19
N LEU A 561 -17.70 -10.71 28.12
CA LEU A 561 -17.07 -11.76 27.28
C LEU A 561 -18.11 -12.35 26.34
N GLU A 562 -18.05 -11.98 25.06
CA GLU A 562 -18.77 -12.63 23.97
C GLU A 562 -17.73 -13.06 22.95
N ASN A 563 -17.84 -14.33 22.52
CA ASN A 563 -16.92 -14.94 21.56
C ASN A 563 -17.51 -14.77 20.16
N ASP A 564 -17.21 -13.67 19.50
CA ASP A 564 -17.63 -13.47 18.12
C ASP A 564 -16.73 -14.26 17.16
N LYS A 565 -17.35 -15.05 16.29
CA LYS A 565 -16.68 -15.87 15.27
C LYS A 565 -17.06 -15.36 13.89
N ALA A 566 -16.08 -15.10 13.04
CA ALA A 566 -16.30 -14.90 11.61
C ALA A 566 -15.91 -16.17 10.83
N VAL A 567 -16.88 -16.81 10.19
CA VAL A 567 -16.69 -18.02 9.37
C VAL A 567 -16.96 -17.68 7.91
N THR A 568 -16.01 -17.98 6.99
CA THR A 568 -16.15 -17.61 5.58
C THR A 568 -17.19 -18.43 4.80
N PHE A 569 -17.56 -19.61 5.29
CA PHE A 569 -18.44 -20.55 4.58
C PHE A 569 -19.93 -20.26 4.78
N GLU A 570 -20.31 -19.75 5.95
CA GLU A 570 -21.70 -19.38 6.28
C GLU A 570 -22.06 -17.97 5.79
N ASP A 571 -21.11 -17.31 5.15
CA ASP A 571 -21.26 -15.98 4.61
C ASP A 571 -22.17 -15.98 3.37
N LYS A 572 -23.44 -15.63 3.61
CA LYS A 572 -24.50 -15.51 2.60
C LYS A 572 -24.16 -14.52 1.47
N LEU A 573 -23.22 -13.59 1.69
CA LEU A 573 -22.80 -12.58 0.72
C LEU A 573 -21.62 -13.03 -0.14
N TYR A 574 -20.64 -13.75 0.44
CA TYR A 574 -19.49 -14.25 -0.30
C TYR A 574 -19.81 -15.49 -1.14
N ARG A 575 -20.66 -16.41 -0.68
CA ARG A 575 -21.07 -17.60 -1.46
C ARG A 575 -19.89 -18.45 -1.97
N LEU A 576 -18.86 -18.64 -1.14
CA LEU A 576 -17.70 -19.47 -1.46
C LEU A 576 -17.95 -20.93 -1.01
N GLY A 577 -17.91 -21.88 -1.95
CA GLY A 577 -17.98 -23.32 -1.63
C GLY A 577 -16.61 -23.97 -1.39
N ASP A 578 -15.52 -23.30 -1.80
CA ASP A 578 -14.13 -23.69 -1.60
C ASP A 578 -13.22 -22.45 -1.68
N LEU A 579 -11.91 -22.62 -1.42
CA LEU A 579 -10.92 -21.56 -1.59
C LEU A 579 -10.10 -21.69 -2.89
N THR A 580 -10.70 -22.20 -3.95
CA THR A 580 -10.03 -22.29 -5.25
C THR A 580 -9.84 -20.91 -5.89
N VAL A 581 -8.84 -20.79 -6.77
CA VAL A 581 -8.55 -19.57 -7.52
C VAL A 581 -9.80 -19.07 -8.27
N ASN A 582 -10.56 -19.98 -8.88
CA ASN A 582 -11.77 -19.61 -9.63
C ASN A 582 -12.83 -18.94 -8.72
N SER A 583 -13.09 -19.53 -7.55
CA SER A 583 -14.04 -18.99 -6.56
C SER A 583 -13.65 -17.59 -6.09
N PHE A 584 -12.37 -17.35 -5.84
CA PHE A 584 -11.86 -16.04 -5.45
C PHE A 584 -11.84 -15.02 -6.59
N VAL A 585 -11.58 -15.43 -7.83
CA VAL A 585 -11.69 -14.54 -9.01
C VAL A 585 -13.14 -14.10 -9.21
N ASP A 586 -14.13 -15.00 -9.03
CA ASP A 586 -15.55 -14.62 -9.07
C ASP A 586 -15.93 -13.68 -7.92
N LEU A 587 -15.45 -13.95 -6.69
CA LEU A 587 -15.66 -13.06 -5.54
C LEU A 587 -15.06 -11.68 -5.79
N ALA A 588 -13.80 -11.60 -6.21
CA ALA A 588 -13.13 -10.35 -6.56
C ALA A 588 -13.88 -9.59 -7.65
N TYR A 589 -14.31 -10.27 -8.70
CA TYR A 589 -15.12 -9.69 -9.76
C TYR A 589 -16.42 -9.08 -9.19
N ARG A 590 -17.15 -9.80 -8.31
CA ARG A 590 -18.38 -9.30 -7.66
C ARG A 590 -18.12 -8.12 -6.73
N ILE A 591 -17.01 -8.12 -6.00
CA ILE A 591 -16.57 -6.98 -5.19
C ILE A 591 -16.29 -5.76 -6.09
N GLY A 592 -15.60 -5.98 -7.22
CA GLY A 592 -15.26 -4.96 -8.20
C GLY A 592 -16.46 -4.34 -8.93
N GLN A 593 -17.60 -5.05 -9.02
CA GLN A 593 -18.79 -4.52 -9.69
C GLN A 593 -19.42 -3.34 -8.95
N ARG A 594 -19.97 -2.38 -9.69
CA ARG A 594 -20.77 -1.26 -9.14
C ARG A 594 -22.26 -1.63 -9.20
N ALA A 595 -23.04 -1.22 -8.20
CA ALA A 595 -24.47 -1.53 -8.14
C ALA A 595 -25.23 -0.96 -9.35
N LYS A 596 -25.91 -1.83 -10.12
CA LYS A 596 -26.74 -1.42 -11.28
C LYS A 596 -27.91 -0.54 -10.81
N ARG A 597 -28.09 0.65 -11.41
CA ARG A 597 -29.32 1.45 -11.28
C ARG A 597 -30.47 0.69 -11.96
N ALA A 598 -31.60 0.55 -11.28
CA ALA A 598 -32.83 0.08 -11.90
C ALA A 598 -33.26 1.05 -13.00
N SER A 599 -33.18 0.61 -14.26
CA SER A 599 -33.76 1.32 -15.40
C SER A 599 -35.29 1.26 -15.24
N SER A 600 -35.97 2.38 -15.45
CA SER A 600 -37.42 2.43 -15.55
C SER A 600 -37.75 2.96 -16.92
N ALA A 601 -38.47 2.15 -17.68
CA ALA A 601 -39.21 2.51 -18.87
C ALA A 601 -40.02 3.81 -18.66
N VAL A 602 -40.12 4.60 -19.73
CA VAL A 602 -41.34 5.17 -20.34
C VAL A 602 -40.91 6.25 -21.32
N ALA A 603 -41.26 6.02 -22.59
CA ALA A 603 -41.14 6.93 -23.70
C ALA A 603 -42.29 7.96 -23.75
N ASP A 604 -42.06 8.97 -24.60
CA ASP A 604 -43.00 9.86 -25.30
C ASP A 604 -43.69 11.02 -24.55
N VAL A 605 -43.54 12.25 -25.05
CA VAL A 605 -44.42 12.87 -26.06
C VAL A 605 -43.99 14.34 -26.36
N GLU A 606 -43.94 14.66 -27.67
CA GLU A 606 -43.97 15.97 -28.37
C GLU A 606 -42.75 16.93 -28.23
N GLY A 607 -42.07 17.40 -29.29
CA GLY A 607 -42.39 17.68 -30.70
C GLY A 607 -41.92 19.12 -31.00
N GLY A 608 -41.25 19.52 -32.09
CA GLY A 608 -40.86 18.88 -33.34
C GLY A 608 -39.96 19.84 -34.17
N MET A 609 -39.77 19.45 -35.44
CA MET A 609 -39.24 20.19 -36.60
C MET A 609 -37.76 20.00 -37.04
N MET A 610 -37.62 19.02 -37.94
CA MET A 610 -37.21 19.10 -39.36
C MET A 610 -35.72 19.05 -39.79
N GLN A 611 -35.46 17.95 -40.55
CA GLN A 611 -34.67 17.77 -41.80
C GLN A 611 -33.16 18.03 -41.75
N ASP A 612 -32.27 17.19 -42.30
CA ASP A 612 -32.33 16.27 -43.45
C ASP A 612 -31.12 15.27 -43.33
N GLY A 613 -31.32 13.94 -43.38
CA GLY A 613 -30.90 13.04 -44.49
C GLY A 613 -29.41 12.59 -44.44
N GLY A 614 -29.01 11.31 -44.43
CA GLY A 614 -29.70 10.03 -44.51
C GLY A 614 -28.71 8.83 -44.46
N GLU A 615 -29.28 7.67 -44.10
CA GLU A 615 -29.01 6.27 -44.52
C GLU A 615 -27.65 5.59 -44.24
N ASP A 616 -27.56 4.28 -43.98
CA ASP A 616 -28.35 3.24 -43.27
C ASP A 616 -27.56 1.92 -43.50
N ASP A 617 -27.65 0.96 -42.58
CA ASP A 617 -27.78 -0.50 -42.85
C ASP A 617 -27.45 -1.32 -41.59
N VAL A 618 -28.53 -1.57 -40.86
CA VAL A 618 -28.71 -2.65 -39.89
C VAL A 618 -29.25 -3.87 -40.65
N LEU A 619 -28.73 -5.06 -40.35
CA LEU A 619 -29.43 -6.32 -40.60
C LEU A 619 -29.82 -6.91 -39.25
N GLY A 620 -31.13 -7.05 -39.05
CA GLY A 620 -31.74 -7.89 -38.03
C GLY A 620 -31.69 -9.37 -38.45
N ASP A 621 -32.03 -10.25 -37.50
CA ASP A 621 -33.36 -10.87 -37.47
C ASP A 621 -33.38 -12.02 -36.43
N ASP A 622 -34.38 -11.91 -35.57
CA ASP A 622 -35.47 -12.87 -35.33
C ASP A 622 -35.26 -14.14 -34.48
N ASP A 623 -36.04 -14.11 -33.38
CA ASP A 623 -37.12 -15.02 -32.98
C ASP A 623 -36.81 -16.46 -32.56
N GLU A 624 -37.33 -16.85 -31.39
CA GLU A 624 -38.58 -17.63 -31.30
C GLU A 624 -38.92 -17.92 -29.81
N ASP A 625 -40.09 -17.44 -29.41
CA ASP A 625 -40.85 -17.85 -28.22
C ASP A 625 -41.57 -19.19 -28.51
N GLU A 626 -41.72 -20.04 -27.49
CA GLU A 626 -42.87 -20.96 -27.31
C GLU A 626 -42.81 -21.60 -25.89
N ASP A 627 -43.55 -21.01 -24.94
CA ASP A 627 -44.70 -21.55 -24.16
C ASP A 627 -44.90 -23.10 -24.13
N ASP A 628 -45.44 -23.81 -23.14
CA ASP A 628 -46.07 -23.51 -21.84
C ASP A 628 -46.36 -24.86 -21.10
N SER A 629 -46.82 -24.75 -19.85
CA SER A 629 -47.78 -25.62 -19.12
C SER A 629 -47.34 -26.49 -17.91
N ASP A 630 -47.57 -25.90 -16.73
CA ASP A 630 -48.53 -26.29 -15.67
C ASP A 630 -48.42 -27.63 -14.91
N SER A 631 -48.26 -27.59 -13.57
CA SER A 631 -49.39 -27.46 -12.60
C SER A 631 -49.01 -27.80 -11.14
N ASP A 632 -49.37 -26.86 -10.25
CA ASP A 632 -49.95 -26.94 -8.89
C ASP A 632 -49.31 -27.77 -7.74
N SER A 633 -48.90 -27.09 -6.65
CA SER A 633 -49.76 -26.73 -5.48
C SER A 633 -48.96 -26.41 -4.20
N ASP A 634 -49.34 -25.30 -3.54
CA ASP A 634 -49.37 -24.99 -2.09
C ASP A 634 -48.09 -25.18 -1.23
N SER A 635 -47.71 -24.32 -0.27
CA SER A 635 -48.19 -23.03 0.28
C SER A 635 -47.19 -22.59 1.37
N GLU A 636 -47.19 -21.29 1.72
CA GLU A 636 -46.65 -20.67 2.95
C GLU A 636 -45.15 -20.30 2.99
N ASP A 637 -44.86 -19.11 2.43
CA ASP A 637 -43.68 -18.31 2.77
C ASP A 637 -43.98 -17.47 4.04
N ASP A 638 -43.39 -17.86 5.17
CA ASP A 638 -43.19 -16.99 6.33
C ASP A 638 -41.82 -16.29 6.18
N ASP A 639 -41.85 -15.00 5.83
CA ASP A 639 -40.70 -14.11 5.90
C ASP A 639 -40.43 -13.75 7.38
N GLU A 640 -39.53 -14.50 8.04
CA GLU A 640 -38.88 -14.02 9.26
C GLU A 640 -37.82 -12.96 8.90
N GLU A 641 -38.17 -11.70 9.18
CA GLU A 641 -37.23 -10.59 9.21
C GLU A 641 -36.21 -10.83 10.33
N ALA A 642 -34.92 -10.92 10.00
CA ALA A 642 -33.86 -10.81 10.99
C ALA A 642 -33.77 -9.35 11.46
N GLU A 643 -34.33 -9.10 12.64
CA GLU A 643 -34.27 -7.85 13.37
C GLU A 643 -32.82 -7.49 13.73
N PHE A 644 -32.44 -6.26 13.41
CA PHE A 644 -31.22 -5.61 13.85
C PHE A 644 -31.58 -4.92 15.18
N ASP A 645 -31.44 -5.65 16.28
CA ASP A 645 -31.70 -5.14 17.61
C ASP A 645 -30.59 -4.18 18.03
N SER A 646 -30.99 -2.96 18.36
CA SER A 646 -30.15 -1.95 19.01
C SER A 646 -30.97 -1.38 20.16
N ASP A 647 -31.17 -2.20 21.19
CA ASP A 647 -31.75 -1.75 22.45
C ASP A 647 -30.68 -1.06 23.28
N SER A 648 -30.89 0.24 23.45
CA SER A 648 -30.24 1.09 24.44
C SER A 648 -31.35 1.62 25.33
N ASP A 649 -31.59 0.94 26.45
CA ASP A 649 -32.38 1.48 27.56
C ASP A 649 -31.42 2.14 28.56
N ASP A 650 -31.33 3.46 28.43
CA ASP A 650 -30.93 4.36 29.51
C ASP A 650 -32.02 4.32 30.60
N SER A 651 -31.63 4.02 31.84
CA SER A 651 -32.47 4.28 33.02
C SER A 651 -31.85 5.43 33.82
N ASP A 652 -32.64 6.48 33.95
CA ASP A 652 -32.37 7.72 34.67
C ASP A 652 -32.26 7.50 36.19
N ASP A 653 -31.33 8.21 36.83
CA ASP A 653 -31.41 8.63 38.23
C ASP A 653 -31.27 10.16 38.29
N ASP A 654 -32.40 10.88 38.28
CA ASP A 654 -32.51 12.25 38.75
C ASP A 654 -33.58 12.30 39.85
N GLU A 655 -33.09 12.59 41.06
CA GLU A 655 -33.87 12.68 42.29
C GLU A 655 -34.46 14.10 42.48
N PHE A 656 -35.56 14.16 43.23
CA PHE A 656 -36.20 15.30 43.89
C PHE A 656 -37.36 16.10 43.22
N ALA A 657 -38.55 15.70 43.69
CA ALA A 657 -39.58 16.51 44.35
C ALA A 657 -40.65 17.29 43.54
N VAL A 658 -41.82 16.64 43.45
CA VAL A 658 -43.13 17.06 44.00
C VAL A 658 -43.40 18.57 44.11
N GLU A 659 -44.38 19.07 43.33
CA GLU A 659 -45.65 19.57 43.88
C GLU A 659 -46.72 19.84 42.80
N LYS A 660 -47.92 19.25 43.02
CA LYS A 660 -49.28 19.80 42.80
C LYS A 660 -49.62 20.36 41.39
N LYS A 661 -50.70 19.95 40.71
CA LYS A 661 -52.08 19.74 41.18
C LYS A 661 -52.93 19.33 39.96
N LYS A 662 -53.93 18.47 40.19
CA LYS A 662 -55.30 18.43 39.59
C LYS A 662 -55.43 18.59 38.06
N GLY A 663 -56.07 17.70 37.31
CA GLY A 663 -57.02 16.66 37.66
C GLY A 663 -57.97 16.43 36.49
N GLY A 664 -58.63 15.28 36.54
CA GLY A 664 -59.91 15.02 35.89
C GLY A 664 -59.79 14.51 34.45
N ASP A 665 -59.98 13.22 34.19
CA ASP A 665 -61.21 12.41 34.20
C ASP A 665 -61.75 12.25 32.76
N LYS A 666 -61.79 10.98 32.32
CA LYS A 666 -62.91 10.29 31.63
C LYS A 666 -63.39 10.85 30.26
N ASP A 667 -63.92 10.07 29.34
CA ASP A 667 -64.29 8.66 29.29
C ASP A 667 -64.66 8.33 27.82
N LYS A 668 -64.45 7.06 27.44
CA LYS A 668 -65.39 6.17 26.68
C LYS A 668 -65.80 6.53 25.24
N LYS A 669 -65.51 5.61 24.30
CA LYS A 669 -66.41 4.56 23.71
C LYS A 669 -67.39 5.14 22.67
N LYS A 670 -67.87 4.47 21.62
CA LYS A 670 -67.70 3.17 20.95
C LYS A 670 -68.64 3.25 19.71
N HIS A 671 -68.38 2.38 18.73
CA HIS A 671 -69.38 1.73 17.84
C HIS A 671 -70.13 2.61 16.82
N LYS A 672 -70.01 2.38 15.50
CA LYS A 672 -70.40 1.26 14.59
C LYS A 672 -71.63 1.71 13.78
N GLY A 673 -71.58 1.51 12.46
CA GLY A 673 -72.78 1.26 11.65
C GLY A 673 -72.90 2.04 10.34
N GLY A 674 -72.54 1.39 9.22
CA GLY A 674 -73.40 1.20 8.05
C GLY A 674 -73.63 2.34 7.04
N GLY A 675 -73.43 2.03 5.75
CA GLY A 675 -74.34 2.47 4.68
C GLY A 675 -73.77 3.28 3.51
N HIS A 676 -73.43 2.56 2.42
CA HIS A 676 -73.58 2.87 0.98
C HIS A 676 -73.44 4.32 0.44
N GLY A 677 -72.63 4.47 -0.62
CA GLY A 677 -72.89 5.44 -1.71
C GLY A 677 -71.65 6.08 -2.36
N GLY A 678 -71.35 5.68 -3.59
CA GLY A 678 -70.96 6.58 -4.70
C GLY A 678 -69.61 7.32 -4.66
N ASP A 679 -68.74 6.96 -5.61
CA ASP A 679 -67.83 7.84 -6.36
C ASP A 679 -66.98 8.89 -5.63
N LYS A 680 -65.66 8.64 -5.59
CA LYS A 680 -64.66 9.48 -6.28
C LYS A 680 -63.24 8.93 -6.14
N LYS A 681 -62.65 8.59 -7.29
CA LYS A 681 -61.22 8.35 -7.54
C LYS A 681 -60.33 9.40 -6.84
N LYS A 682 -59.43 8.96 -5.95
CA LYS A 682 -58.15 9.65 -5.68
C LYS A 682 -57.02 8.64 -5.56
N LYS A 683 -56.29 8.46 -6.68
CA LYS A 683 -54.99 7.77 -6.76
C LYS A 683 -54.01 8.39 -5.76
N LYS A 684 -53.66 7.69 -4.68
CA LYS A 684 -52.47 8.00 -3.86
C LYS A 684 -51.24 7.39 -4.53
N LYS A 685 -50.46 8.21 -5.25
CA LYS A 685 -49.10 7.86 -5.70
C LYS A 685 -48.18 7.73 -4.47
N LYS A 686 -47.78 6.51 -4.10
CA LYS A 686 -46.63 6.25 -3.21
C LYS A 686 -45.36 6.75 -3.93
N LYS A 687 -44.75 7.85 -3.48
CA LYS A 687 -43.40 8.27 -3.91
C LYS A 687 -42.37 7.37 -3.21
N LYS A 688 -41.84 6.35 -3.90
CA LYS A 688 -40.60 5.66 -3.52
C LYS A 688 -39.42 6.64 -3.63
N LYS A 689 -38.77 7.00 -2.53
CA LYS A 689 -37.45 7.65 -2.55
C LYS A 689 -36.44 6.63 -3.10
N LYS A 690 -35.84 6.89 -4.25
CA LYS A 690 -34.73 6.09 -4.80
C LYS A 690 -33.47 6.37 -3.95
N GLY A 691 -33.17 5.52 -2.98
CA GLY A 691 -31.85 5.46 -2.34
C GLY A 691 -30.81 4.97 -3.35
N LYS A 692 -29.59 5.53 -3.31
CA LYS A 692 -28.44 4.94 -4.03
C LYS A 692 -28.23 3.53 -3.46
N LYS A 693 -28.27 2.50 -4.29
CA LYS A 693 -27.98 1.13 -3.84
C LYS A 693 -26.45 0.99 -3.76
N HIS A 694 -25.97 0.60 -2.59
CA HIS A 694 -24.57 0.29 -2.29
C HIS A 694 -24.25 -1.16 -2.71
N ASN A 695 -23.00 -1.46 -3.10
CA ASN A 695 -22.57 -2.85 -3.30
C ASN A 695 -22.38 -3.51 -1.93
N LYS A 696 -23.37 -4.34 -1.55
CA LYS A 696 -23.36 -5.07 -0.27
C LYS A 696 -22.13 -5.95 -0.09
N THR A 697 -21.67 -6.64 -1.14
CA THR A 697 -20.49 -7.52 -1.09
C THR A 697 -19.20 -6.72 -0.85
N TRP A 698 -19.11 -5.49 -1.37
CA TRP A 698 -17.97 -4.61 -1.10
C TRP A 698 -17.95 -4.08 0.32
N LEU A 699 -19.09 -3.61 0.84
CA LEU A 699 -19.18 -3.13 2.22
C LEU A 699 -18.86 -4.25 3.20
N HIS A 700 -19.36 -5.46 2.93
CA HIS A 700 -19.04 -6.66 3.70
C HIS A 700 -17.55 -7.03 3.63
N PHE A 701 -16.92 -6.84 2.47
CA PHE A 701 -15.47 -7.00 2.34
C PHE A 701 -14.68 -5.98 3.16
N LEU A 702 -15.07 -4.71 3.16
CA LEU A 702 -14.37 -3.71 3.97
C LEU A 702 -14.53 -3.97 5.47
N ASP A 703 -15.73 -4.40 5.90
CA ASP A 703 -15.99 -4.75 7.29
C ASP A 703 -15.07 -5.88 7.76
N HIS A 704 -14.97 -6.97 6.99
CA HIS A 704 -14.01 -8.04 7.23
C HIS A 704 -12.55 -7.57 7.17
N ALA A 705 -12.20 -6.72 6.20
CA ALA A 705 -10.84 -6.22 6.02
C ALA A 705 -10.31 -5.46 7.24
N PHE A 706 -11.20 -4.72 7.91
CA PHE A 706 -10.91 -3.96 9.13
C PHE A 706 -11.36 -4.70 10.40
N VAL A 707 -11.71 -5.98 10.32
CA VAL A 707 -12.12 -6.81 11.46
C VAL A 707 -13.25 -6.16 12.28
N GLY A 708 -14.19 -5.49 11.61
CA GLY A 708 -15.36 -4.86 12.25
C GLY A 708 -15.07 -3.62 13.11
N THR A 709 -13.86 -3.06 13.09
CA THR A 709 -13.54 -1.88 13.93
C THR A 709 -13.96 -0.54 13.32
N VAL A 710 -14.35 -0.51 12.04
CA VAL A 710 -14.73 0.73 11.32
C VAL A 710 -16.25 0.82 11.22
N ASP A 711 -16.83 1.94 11.68
CA ASP A 711 -18.28 2.14 11.70
C ASP A 711 -18.93 2.07 10.29
N GLY A 712 -20.14 1.52 10.24
CA GLY A 712 -20.88 1.32 9.00
C GLY A 712 -21.22 2.61 8.22
N HIS A 713 -21.23 3.78 8.85
CA HIS A 713 -21.31 5.08 8.18
C HIS A 713 -20.02 5.41 7.42
N ASP A 714 -18.87 5.14 8.02
CA ASP A 714 -17.56 5.44 7.44
C ASP A 714 -17.22 4.46 6.32
N LEU A 715 -17.60 3.18 6.45
CA LEU A 715 -17.54 2.21 5.36
C LEU A 715 -18.34 2.67 4.13
N LYS A 716 -19.52 3.27 4.33
CA LYS A 716 -20.33 3.84 3.24
C LYS A 716 -19.67 5.08 2.62
N ASN A 717 -18.95 5.88 3.40
CA ASN A 717 -18.19 7.02 2.89
C ASN A 717 -17.00 6.57 2.03
N ILE A 718 -16.29 5.52 2.43
CA ILE A 718 -15.24 4.88 1.64
C ILE A 718 -15.80 4.44 0.27
N GLU A 719 -17.01 3.88 0.21
CA GLU A 719 -17.65 3.54 -1.07
C GLU A 719 -18.00 4.76 -1.95
N ILE A 720 -18.39 5.88 -1.33
CA ILE A 720 -18.80 7.10 -2.05
C ILE A 720 -17.61 7.82 -2.69
N SER A 721 -16.39 7.69 -2.13
CA SER A 721 -15.19 8.39 -2.60
C SER A 721 -14.88 8.17 -4.09
N LEU A 722 -15.29 7.03 -4.66
CA LEU A 722 -15.17 6.72 -6.11
C LEU A 722 -16.32 7.25 -6.99
N ILE A 723 -17.49 7.56 -6.43
CA ILE A 723 -18.62 8.10 -7.20
C ILE A 723 -18.33 9.54 -7.66
N SER A 724 -17.55 10.31 -6.90
CA SER A 724 -17.14 11.67 -7.28
C SER A 724 -16.01 11.70 -8.32
N LEU A 725 -15.23 10.62 -8.50
CA LEU A 725 -14.10 10.58 -9.44
C LEU A 725 -14.46 10.06 -10.83
N CYS A 726 -15.57 9.35 -11.01
CA CYS A 726 -16.05 8.90 -12.33
C CYS A 726 -17.17 9.78 -12.95
N TYR A 727 -17.55 10.88 -12.31
CA TYR A 727 -18.64 11.77 -12.79
C TYR A 727 -18.19 13.21 -13.03
N ILE A 728 -16.93 13.42 -13.41
CA ILE A 728 -16.42 14.70 -13.87
C ILE A 728 -15.66 14.49 -15.18
N ASP A 729 -16.35 13.98 -16.21
CA ASP A 729 -15.89 14.13 -17.59
C ASP A 729 -17.00 14.61 -18.56
N ASP A 730 -18.24 14.81 -18.08
CA ASP A 730 -19.27 15.50 -18.85
C ASP A 730 -20.18 16.31 -17.91
N GLY A 731 -20.15 17.64 -18.01
CA GLY A 731 -21.13 18.53 -17.37
C GLY A 731 -20.55 19.66 -16.54
N ALA A 732 -19.96 20.66 -17.20
CA ALA A 732 -20.03 22.02 -16.69
C ALA A 732 -21.50 22.48 -16.68
N LEU A 733 -21.88 23.24 -15.63
CA LEU A 733 -23.24 23.74 -15.30
C LEU A 733 -24.18 22.68 -14.73
N TYR A 734 -24.37 22.67 -13.39
CA TYR A 734 -25.67 22.58 -12.72
C TYR A 734 -25.44 22.63 -11.20
N LEU A 735 -25.29 23.85 -10.66
CA LEU A 735 -25.13 24.09 -9.23
C LEU A 735 -25.97 25.30 -8.79
N GLU A 736 -27.28 25.27 -9.06
CA GLU A 736 -28.25 26.29 -8.57
C GLU A 736 -29.72 25.82 -8.46
N ALA A 737 -30.00 24.54 -8.21
CA ALA A 737 -31.41 24.10 -8.09
C ALA A 737 -31.65 22.94 -7.11
N ALA A 738 -31.44 23.18 -5.82
CA ALA A 738 -31.98 22.29 -4.77
C ALA A 738 -32.40 23.01 -3.48
N PHE A 739 -32.64 24.32 -3.54
CA PHE A 739 -33.38 25.03 -2.50
C PHE A 739 -34.67 25.55 -3.10
N THR A 740 -35.78 25.29 -2.40
CA THR A 740 -37.15 25.78 -2.65
C THR A 740 -38.08 24.81 -3.38
N LYS A 741 -38.81 23.99 -2.61
CA LYS A 741 -40.27 23.82 -2.79
C LYS A 741 -40.98 23.25 -1.56
N CYS A 742 -41.77 24.14 -0.96
CA CYS A 742 -43.07 23.95 -0.31
C CYS A 742 -43.14 23.43 1.14
N TYR A 743 -43.27 24.41 2.06
CA TYR A 743 -44.14 24.32 3.23
C TYR A 743 -45.50 24.99 2.92
N GLY A 744 -46.58 24.39 3.43
CA GLY A 744 -47.91 24.96 3.64
C GLY A 744 -48.87 23.81 3.97
N TYR A 745 -49.52 23.68 5.13
CA TYR A 745 -50.05 24.71 6.03
C TYR A 745 -50.11 24.22 7.51
N PHE A 746 -49.69 25.12 8.42
CA PHE A 746 -50.19 25.45 9.77
C PHE A 746 -50.62 24.39 10.80
N SER A 747 -49.90 24.32 11.93
CA SER A 747 -50.20 25.12 13.15
C SER A 747 -49.40 24.65 14.37
N ILE A 748 -48.16 25.14 14.57
CA ILE A 748 -47.51 25.32 15.90
C ILE A 748 -46.55 26.51 15.78
N ARG A 749 -47.07 27.73 15.99
CA ARG A 749 -46.30 28.97 16.01
C ARG A 749 -45.95 29.31 17.45
N THR A 750 -44.67 29.18 17.82
CA THR A 750 -43.84 30.30 18.35
C THR A 750 -42.50 29.86 19.00
N LEU A 751 -42.34 28.61 19.47
CA LEU A 751 -41.10 28.19 20.16
C LEU A 751 -39.98 27.61 19.26
N ARG A 752 -40.28 27.08 18.07
CA ARG A 752 -39.28 26.39 17.20
C ARG A 752 -38.49 27.28 16.22
N ARG A 753 -38.75 28.58 16.14
CA ARG A 753 -38.09 29.48 15.17
C ARG A 753 -36.73 30.03 15.63
N ARG A 754 -36.43 30.04 16.94
CA ARG A 754 -35.15 30.53 17.47
C ARG A 754 -34.03 29.49 17.33
N ALA A 755 -34.32 28.22 17.61
CA ALA A 755 -33.33 27.13 17.60
C ALA A 755 -32.87 26.68 16.18
N ARG A 756 -33.72 26.77 15.14
CA ARG A 756 -33.30 26.46 13.76
C ARG A 756 -32.46 27.56 13.12
N ARG A 757 -32.69 28.83 13.49
CA ARG A 757 -31.84 29.95 13.04
C ARG A 757 -30.48 29.92 13.72
N SER A 758 -30.40 29.56 15.00
CA SER A 758 -29.10 29.41 15.68
C SER A 758 -28.29 28.25 15.10
N ARG A 759 -28.89 27.07 14.87
CA ARG A 759 -28.15 25.92 14.28
C ARG A 759 -27.64 26.18 12.86
N MET A 760 -28.44 26.81 11.99
CA MET A 760 -27.99 27.19 10.64
C MET A 760 -26.91 28.28 10.68
N ALA A 761 -27.03 29.25 11.60
CA ALA A 761 -26.00 30.27 11.79
C ALA A 761 -24.70 29.67 12.35
N THR A 762 -24.78 28.65 13.20
CA THR A 762 -23.61 27.96 13.77
C THR A 762 -22.90 27.13 12.69
N LEU A 763 -23.65 26.39 11.86
CA LEU A 763 -23.08 25.65 10.73
C LEU A 763 -22.47 26.57 9.66
N LEU A 764 -23.12 27.72 9.38
CA LEU A 764 -22.56 28.72 8.48
C LEU A 764 -21.29 29.35 9.06
N LEU A 765 -21.26 29.62 10.37
CA LEU A 765 -20.07 30.13 11.06
C LEU A 765 -18.92 29.12 11.01
N LEU A 766 -19.19 27.83 11.24
CA LEU A 766 -18.19 26.77 11.14
C LEU A 766 -17.66 26.61 9.71
N LEU A 767 -18.53 26.69 8.70
CA LEU A 767 -18.11 26.68 7.29
C LEU A 767 -17.27 27.92 6.95
N LEU A 768 -17.65 29.10 7.43
CA LEU A 768 -16.88 30.33 7.23
C LEU A 768 -15.54 30.27 7.95
N LEU A 769 -15.46 29.67 9.14
CA LEU A 769 -14.20 29.45 9.86
C LEU A 769 -13.30 28.45 9.13
N LEU A 770 -13.86 27.35 8.62
CA LEU A 770 -13.12 26.39 7.80
C LEU A 770 -12.60 27.04 6.50
N LEU A 771 -13.44 27.82 5.81
CA LEU A 771 -13.02 28.56 4.62
C LEU A 771 -11.96 29.61 4.96
N ALA A 772 -12.11 30.33 6.08
CA ALA A 772 -11.10 31.30 6.53
C ALA A 772 -9.76 30.62 6.87
N LEU A 773 -9.77 29.36 7.32
CA LEU A 773 -8.59 28.58 7.61
C LEU A 773 -7.94 28.01 6.34
N VAL A 774 -8.73 27.41 5.42
CA VAL A 774 -8.19 26.70 4.24
C VAL A 774 -7.87 27.64 3.08
N LEU A 775 -8.64 28.71 2.88
CA LEU A 775 -8.49 29.61 1.73
C LEU A 775 -7.10 30.26 1.64
N PRO A 776 -6.46 30.74 2.72
CA PRO A 776 -5.09 31.27 2.67
C PRO A 776 -4.09 30.24 2.16
N PHE A 777 -4.15 28.99 2.66
CA PHE A 777 -3.28 27.91 2.19
C PHE A 777 -3.55 27.55 0.74
N HIS A 778 -4.81 27.55 0.31
CA HIS A 778 -5.14 27.33 -1.10
C HIS A 778 -4.62 28.44 -2.01
N ILE A 779 -4.68 29.70 -1.58
CA ILE A 779 -4.13 30.84 -2.34
C ILE A 779 -2.60 30.77 -2.41
N ILE A 780 -1.93 30.31 -1.35
CA ILE A 780 -0.47 30.09 -1.37
C ILE A 780 -0.13 28.93 -2.31
N TYR A 781 -0.85 27.82 -2.18
CA TYR A 781 -0.62 26.61 -2.95
C TYR A 781 -0.97 26.77 -4.43
N LYS A 782 -2.01 27.53 -4.77
CA LYS A 782 -2.47 27.79 -6.15
C LYS A 782 -2.80 29.28 -6.33
N PRO A 783 -1.79 30.14 -6.49
CA PRO A 783 -2.01 31.59 -6.55
C PRO A 783 -2.87 31.98 -7.75
N PRO A 784 -3.97 32.72 -7.55
CA PRO A 784 -4.83 33.13 -8.65
C PRO A 784 -4.09 34.09 -9.57
N SER A 785 -4.42 34.08 -10.86
CA SER A 785 -3.78 34.93 -11.87
C SER A 785 -3.85 36.43 -11.55
N VAL A 786 -4.90 36.86 -10.84
CA VAL A 786 -5.07 38.24 -10.36
C VAL A 786 -3.98 38.62 -9.35
N LEU A 787 -3.59 37.71 -8.45
CA LEU A 787 -2.54 37.94 -7.46
C LEU A 787 -1.18 38.04 -8.15
N ILE A 788 -0.88 37.13 -9.08
CA ILE A 788 0.34 37.21 -9.90
C ILE A 788 0.39 38.52 -10.70
N ARG A 789 -0.74 38.94 -11.29
CA ARG A 789 -0.83 40.23 -12.00
C ARG A 789 -0.60 41.42 -11.08
N TYR A 790 -1.07 41.36 -9.84
CA TYR A 790 -0.81 42.39 -8.84
C TYR A 790 0.69 42.46 -8.53
N PHE A 791 1.35 41.32 -8.28
CA PHE A 791 2.80 41.27 -8.02
C PHE A 791 3.62 41.77 -9.21
N SER A 792 3.29 41.38 -10.45
CA SER A 792 3.97 41.88 -11.65
C SER A 792 3.81 43.41 -11.83
N ARG A 793 2.69 44.00 -11.40
CA ARG A 793 2.51 45.47 -11.42
C ARG A 793 3.25 46.17 -10.28
N ARG A 794 3.28 45.55 -9.10
CA ARG A 794 3.91 46.11 -7.90
C ARG A 794 5.45 46.08 -7.98
N TRP A 795 5.99 45.08 -8.67
CA TRP A 795 7.43 44.87 -8.88
C TRP A 795 7.69 44.54 -10.36
N PRO A 796 7.66 45.55 -11.25
CA PRO A 796 7.84 45.35 -12.69
C PRO A 796 9.25 44.90 -13.07
N ASP A 797 10.22 45.04 -12.17
CA ASP A 797 11.61 44.62 -12.30
C ASP A 797 11.85 43.15 -11.89
N VAL A 798 10.82 42.45 -11.39
CA VAL A 798 10.86 41.02 -11.05
C VAL A 798 9.98 40.26 -12.05
N LEU A 799 10.54 39.22 -12.67
CA LEU A 799 9.81 38.36 -13.59
C LEU A 799 9.00 37.33 -12.81
N TRP A 800 7.68 37.34 -12.98
CA TRP A 800 6.76 36.35 -12.37
C TRP A 800 6.10 35.49 -13.44
N ARG A 801 5.68 36.14 -14.52
CA ARG A 801 5.14 35.56 -15.76
C ARG A 801 5.24 36.58 -16.88
N LEU A 802 5.14 36.10 -18.11
CA LEU A 802 4.90 36.92 -19.30
C LEU A 802 3.46 36.75 -19.78
N TRP A 803 2.94 37.77 -20.44
CA TRP A 803 1.58 37.79 -20.96
C TRP A 803 1.62 37.55 -22.47
N LEU A 804 1.58 36.27 -22.84
CA LEU A 804 1.56 35.87 -24.25
C LEU A 804 0.11 35.71 -24.75
N PRO A 805 -0.15 35.96 -26.04
CA PRO A 805 -1.41 35.61 -26.67
C PRO A 805 -1.75 34.13 -26.48
N PRO A 806 -3.03 33.73 -26.36
CA PRO A 806 -3.43 32.35 -26.06
C PRO A 806 -2.89 31.28 -27.03
N HIS A 807 -2.56 31.68 -28.27
CA HIS A 807 -2.02 30.79 -29.30
C HIS A 807 -0.51 30.54 -29.16
N LYS A 808 0.26 31.46 -28.52
CA LYS A 808 1.69 31.29 -28.25
C LYS A 808 1.87 30.51 -26.94
N LYS A 809 1.70 29.19 -26.99
CA LYS A 809 1.78 28.27 -25.85
C LYS A 809 3.24 27.98 -25.42
N LEU A 810 3.96 29.02 -25.03
CA LEU A 810 5.32 28.89 -24.50
C LEU A 810 5.31 29.05 -22.98
N VAL A 811 6.13 28.26 -22.30
CA VAL A 811 6.39 28.40 -20.85
C VAL A 811 7.87 28.24 -20.58
N ALA A 812 8.41 29.02 -19.65
CA ALA A 812 9.79 28.89 -19.23
C ALA A 812 9.90 27.81 -18.16
N LEU A 813 10.74 26.80 -18.38
CA LEU A 813 11.08 25.82 -17.35
C LEU A 813 12.36 26.28 -16.66
N THR A 814 12.31 26.46 -15.33
CA THR A 814 13.46 26.86 -14.53
C THR A 814 13.78 25.81 -13.47
N ILE A 815 15.06 25.49 -13.33
CA ILE A 815 15.58 24.44 -12.45
C ILE A 815 16.56 25.08 -11.46
N ASP A 816 16.20 25.12 -10.18
CA ASP A 816 17.03 25.70 -9.11
C ASP A 816 17.99 24.66 -8.52
N ASP A 817 18.97 25.12 -7.76
CA ASP A 817 19.98 24.30 -7.07
C ASP A 817 20.95 23.51 -7.97
N ALA A 818 21.10 23.89 -9.23
CA ALA A 818 22.01 23.22 -10.15
C ALA A 818 23.49 23.59 -9.87
N PRO A 819 24.47 22.72 -10.17
CA PRO A 819 24.34 21.33 -10.59
C PRO A 819 24.24 20.35 -9.40
N SER A 820 23.43 19.31 -9.54
CA SER A 820 23.28 18.19 -8.61
C SER A 820 23.69 16.85 -9.24
N ALA A 821 23.54 15.74 -8.50
CA ALA A 821 23.66 14.40 -9.06
C ALA A 821 22.60 14.10 -10.14
N HIS A 822 21.45 14.79 -10.11
CA HIS A 822 20.31 14.59 -11.01
C HIS A 822 20.35 15.46 -12.27
N THR A 823 21.24 16.46 -12.35
CA THR A 823 21.27 17.41 -13.48
C THR A 823 21.39 16.69 -14.82
N ARG A 824 22.20 15.62 -14.89
CA ARG A 824 22.38 14.84 -16.12
C ARG A 824 21.10 14.10 -16.54
N ASP A 825 20.33 13.60 -15.58
CA ASP A 825 19.03 12.95 -15.85
C ASP A 825 18.02 13.98 -16.36
N ILE A 826 17.99 15.17 -15.75
CA ILE A 826 17.17 16.29 -16.19
C ILE A 826 17.54 16.70 -17.63
N LEU A 827 18.84 16.84 -17.93
CA LEU A 827 19.32 17.15 -19.28
C LEU A 827 18.89 16.08 -20.31
N ALA A 828 18.98 14.80 -19.95
CA ALA A 828 18.54 13.71 -20.81
C ALA A 828 17.02 13.79 -21.10
N LEU A 829 16.21 14.13 -20.09
CA LEU A 829 14.76 14.32 -20.24
C LEU A 829 14.42 15.54 -21.12
N LEU A 830 15.11 16.66 -20.92
CA LEU A 830 14.95 17.86 -21.74
C LEU A 830 15.27 17.58 -23.21
N GLN A 831 16.40 16.90 -23.47
CA GLN A 831 16.82 16.52 -24.81
C GLN A 831 15.80 15.60 -25.50
N ARG A 832 15.31 14.56 -24.81
CA ARG A 832 14.31 13.63 -25.35
C ARG A 832 12.99 14.31 -25.73
N ASN A 833 12.68 15.43 -25.08
CA ASN A 833 11.45 16.19 -25.30
C ASN A 833 11.64 17.46 -26.13
N SER A 834 12.83 17.68 -26.71
CA SER A 834 13.17 18.90 -27.46
C SER A 834 12.83 20.18 -26.68
N ALA A 835 13.07 20.15 -25.37
CA ALA A 835 12.77 21.22 -24.43
C ALA A 835 14.05 21.93 -24.00
N HIS A 836 13.97 23.23 -23.74
CA HIS A 836 15.03 23.99 -23.09
C HIS A 836 14.59 24.50 -21.72
N ALA A 837 15.54 24.76 -20.84
CA ALA A 837 15.31 25.21 -19.47
C ALA A 837 16.42 26.17 -19.03
N THR A 838 16.15 27.00 -18.03
CA THR A 838 17.13 27.86 -17.37
C THR A 838 17.49 27.26 -16.01
N PHE A 839 18.77 26.92 -15.80
CA PHE A 839 19.29 26.33 -14.58
C PHE A 839 19.90 27.41 -13.68
N PHE A 840 19.34 27.63 -12.50
CA PHE A 840 19.86 28.56 -11.49
C PHE A 840 20.95 27.86 -10.66
N VAL A 841 22.17 28.38 -10.78
CA VAL A 841 23.40 27.74 -10.31
C VAL A 841 23.72 28.16 -8.88
N ILE A 842 23.97 27.17 -8.00
CA ILE A 842 24.59 27.39 -6.70
C ILE A 842 26.11 27.20 -6.85
N GLY A 843 26.89 28.25 -6.61
CA GLY A 843 28.34 28.24 -6.85
C GLY A 843 29.08 27.16 -6.06
N GLY A 844 28.68 26.91 -4.81
CA GLY A 844 29.27 25.87 -3.95
C GLY A 844 29.07 24.45 -4.45
N GLN A 845 28.20 24.23 -5.44
CA GLN A 845 27.98 22.92 -6.07
C GLN A 845 28.79 22.71 -7.36
N VAL A 846 29.49 23.74 -7.85
CA VAL A 846 30.19 23.70 -9.15
C VAL A 846 31.50 22.92 -9.08
N ALA A 847 32.21 22.98 -7.95
CA ALA A 847 33.52 22.35 -7.80
C ALA A 847 33.47 20.84 -8.08
N GLY A 848 34.24 20.38 -9.08
CA GLY A 848 34.24 18.98 -9.52
C GLY A 848 33.05 18.59 -10.41
N ARG A 849 32.19 19.54 -10.80
CA ARG A 849 31.04 19.37 -11.70
C ARG A 849 31.02 20.41 -12.83
N GLU A 850 32.18 21.00 -13.16
CA GLU A 850 32.32 22.00 -14.22
C GLU A 850 31.94 21.44 -15.59
N ASP A 851 32.16 20.15 -15.80
CA ASP A 851 31.72 19.41 -16.98
C ASP A 851 30.19 19.33 -17.11
N VAL A 852 29.46 19.30 -15.99
CA VAL A 852 28.00 19.33 -15.96
C VAL A 852 27.49 20.70 -16.41
N LEU A 853 28.06 21.81 -15.92
CA LEU A 853 27.70 23.17 -16.40
C LEU A 853 27.93 23.31 -17.91
N ARG A 854 29.07 22.81 -18.39
CA ARG A 854 29.36 22.76 -19.83
C ARG A 854 28.33 21.92 -20.59
N ALA A 855 27.90 20.78 -20.05
CA ALA A 855 26.85 19.97 -20.66
C ALA A 855 25.51 20.70 -20.73
N ILE A 856 25.14 21.48 -19.70
CA ILE A 856 23.94 22.33 -19.72
C ILE A 856 24.03 23.32 -20.90
N VAL A 857 25.12 24.08 -21.00
CA VAL A 857 25.33 25.07 -22.07
C VAL A 857 25.36 24.41 -23.45
N ARG A 858 26.06 23.29 -23.60
CA ARG A 858 26.15 22.53 -24.86
C ARG A 858 24.78 22.06 -25.34
N GLY A 859 23.92 21.66 -24.40
CA GLY A 859 22.53 21.26 -24.64
C GLY A 859 21.61 22.39 -25.11
N GLY A 860 22.07 23.64 -25.14
CA GLY A 860 21.24 24.79 -25.52
C GLY A 860 20.41 25.35 -24.36
N HIS A 861 20.70 24.93 -23.13
CA HIS A 861 20.06 25.46 -21.94
C HIS A 861 20.76 26.73 -21.44
N GLU A 862 20.07 27.47 -20.58
CA GLU A 862 20.53 28.73 -20.04
C GLU A 862 21.00 28.57 -18.59
N LEU A 863 22.03 29.31 -18.17
CA LEU A 863 22.46 29.36 -16.78
C LEU A 863 22.05 30.70 -16.14
N GLY A 864 21.48 30.63 -14.94
CA GLY A 864 21.18 31.77 -14.07
C GLY A 864 21.91 31.64 -12.73
N ASN A 865 21.90 32.70 -11.92
CA ASN A 865 22.61 32.77 -10.65
C ASN A 865 21.67 32.50 -9.46
N HIS A 866 22.02 31.57 -8.57
CA HIS A 866 21.27 31.27 -7.34
C HIS A 866 22.03 31.56 -6.05
N GLY A 867 23.11 32.33 -6.11
CA GLY A 867 23.99 32.57 -4.95
C GLY A 867 25.03 31.46 -4.76
N MET A 868 25.88 31.62 -3.74
CA MET A 868 26.99 30.69 -3.52
C MET A 868 26.56 29.44 -2.74
N HIS A 869 25.58 29.59 -1.85
CA HIS A 869 25.09 28.54 -0.97
C HIS A 869 23.56 28.48 -0.98
N ASP A 870 23.03 27.34 -0.53
CA ASP A 870 21.59 27.15 -0.32
C ASP A 870 21.15 27.88 0.96
N GLU A 871 20.98 29.19 0.87
CA GLU A 871 20.64 30.05 1.99
C GLU A 871 19.67 31.17 1.61
N ALA A 872 18.99 31.74 2.61
CA ALA A 872 18.05 32.83 2.39
C ALA A 872 18.81 34.12 2.01
N ALA A 873 18.89 34.44 0.71
CA ALA A 873 19.61 35.62 0.21
C ALA A 873 19.15 36.95 0.85
N ARG A 874 17.93 37.00 1.38
CA ARG A 874 17.40 38.17 2.13
C ARG A 874 18.13 38.43 3.45
N ALA A 875 18.70 37.40 4.07
CA ALA A 875 19.43 37.48 5.33
C ALA A 875 20.88 37.95 5.16
N LEU A 876 21.44 37.90 3.95
CA LEU A 876 22.82 38.29 3.66
C LEU A 876 22.99 39.81 3.59
N GLY A 877 24.13 40.33 4.04
CA GLY A 877 24.53 41.73 3.81
C GLY A 877 24.72 42.06 2.33
N ASP A 878 24.71 43.34 1.95
CA ASP A 878 24.87 43.76 0.53
C ASP A 878 26.22 43.34 -0.05
N GLU A 879 27.28 43.52 0.73
CA GLU A 879 28.65 43.19 0.31
C GLU A 879 28.81 41.69 0.08
N GLU A 880 28.29 40.87 1.01
CA GLU A 880 28.34 39.42 0.91
C GLU A 880 27.51 38.92 -0.27
N LEU A 881 26.27 39.39 -0.42
CA LEU A 881 25.42 39.01 -1.54
C LEU A 881 26.04 39.42 -2.89
N GLU A 882 26.64 40.61 -2.97
CA GLU A 882 27.36 41.06 -4.17
C GLU A 882 28.56 40.17 -4.48
N ALA A 883 29.36 39.82 -3.47
CA ALA A 883 30.52 38.94 -3.61
C ALA A 883 30.10 37.55 -4.13
N GLN A 884 29.07 36.95 -3.54
CA GLN A 884 28.53 35.67 -3.98
C GLN A 884 28.00 35.74 -5.42
N MET A 885 27.22 36.77 -5.76
CA MET A 885 26.69 36.94 -7.11
C MET A 885 27.81 37.05 -8.14
N ARG A 886 28.86 37.82 -7.87
CA ARG A 886 30.03 37.97 -8.76
C ARG A 886 30.84 36.68 -8.89
N ALA A 887 31.00 35.92 -7.81
CA ALA A 887 31.73 34.64 -7.85
C ALA A 887 31.03 33.62 -8.75
N VAL A 888 29.72 33.44 -8.56
CA VAL A 888 28.89 32.54 -9.38
C VAL A 888 28.85 32.98 -10.83
N GLU A 889 28.76 34.30 -11.08
CA GLU A 889 28.86 34.85 -12.44
C GLU A 889 30.15 34.42 -13.14
N GLY A 890 31.29 34.51 -12.45
CA GLY A 890 32.57 34.08 -13.00
C GLY A 890 32.57 32.61 -13.43
N MET A 891 31.91 31.73 -12.65
CA MET A 891 31.75 30.32 -12.97
C MET A 891 30.83 30.10 -14.19
N ILE A 892 29.71 30.82 -14.26
CA ILE A 892 28.78 30.79 -15.39
C ILE A 892 29.49 31.24 -16.67
N SER A 893 30.16 32.40 -16.64
CA SER A 893 30.91 32.92 -17.78
C SER A 893 32.01 31.95 -18.24
N ALA A 894 32.68 31.27 -17.30
CA ALA A 894 33.70 30.27 -17.63
C ALA A 894 33.09 29.05 -18.36
N ALA A 895 31.93 28.58 -17.94
CA ALA A 895 31.23 27.47 -18.60
C ALA A 895 30.83 27.80 -20.04
N TYR A 896 30.28 29.00 -20.27
CA TYR A 896 29.95 29.49 -21.63
C TYR A 896 31.20 29.60 -22.52
N ARG A 897 32.28 30.23 -22.01
CA ARG A 897 33.54 30.38 -22.73
C ARG A 897 34.15 29.04 -23.11
N ALA A 898 34.08 28.05 -22.22
CA ALA A 898 34.62 26.71 -22.48
C ALA A 898 33.88 25.96 -23.62
N GLU A 899 32.62 26.28 -23.86
CA GLU A 899 31.83 25.74 -24.98
C GLU A 899 31.86 26.64 -26.23
N GLY A 900 32.69 27.69 -26.24
CA GLY A 900 32.79 28.63 -27.36
C GLY A 900 31.49 29.41 -27.59
N ARG A 901 30.65 29.56 -26.57
CA ARG A 901 29.39 30.31 -26.63
C ARG A 901 29.52 31.60 -25.83
N THR A 902 28.86 32.65 -26.29
CA THR A 902 28.67 33.87 -25.51
C THR A 902 27.52 33.65 -24.51
N PRO A 903 27.68 34.06 -23.24
CA PRO A 903 26.54 34.15 -22.33
C PRO A 903 25.42 35.02 -22.94
N PRO A 904 24.14 34.73 -22.67
CA PRO A 904 23.03 35.57 -23.14
C PRO A 904 23.18 37.06 -22.76
N ALA A 905 23.91 37.36 -21.68
CA ALA A 905 24.21 38.72 -21.23
C ALA A 905 25.29 39.45 -22.05
N GLU A 906 25.97 38.79 -22.99
CA GLU A 906 27.06 39.34 -23.81
C GLU A 906 26.79 39.23 -25.33
N MET A 907 25.60 38.81 -25.75
CA MET A 907 25.24 38.75 -27.18
C MET A 907 24.85 40.13 -27.73
N GLU A 908 25.65 40.66 -28.66
CA GLU A 908 25.28 41.88 -29.41
C GLU A 908 24.14 41.59 -30.41
N THR A 909 22.99 42.23 -30.24
CA THR A 909 21.91 42.19 -31.22
C THR A 909 22.07 43.29 -32.26
N ALA A 910 22.03 42.95 -33.55
CA ALA A 910 21.81 43.90 -34.64
C ALA A 910 20.39 44.51 -34.50
N GLY A 911 20.27 45.67 -33.81
CA GLY A 911 18.98 46.33 -33.65
C GLY A 911 18.79 47.29 -32.46
N GLY A 912 19.79 47.54 -31.61
CA GLY A 912 19.79 48.71 -30.70
C GLY A 912 18.78 48.73 -29.54
N SER A 913 18.07 47.65 -29.22
CA SER A 913 17.28 47.53 -27.99
C SER A 913 17.93 46.56 -27.01
N SER A 914 18.28 47.07 -25.83
CA SER A 914 18.96 46.35 -24.74
C SER A 914 18.23 45.05 -24.36
N ARG A 915 18.76 43.90 -24.80
CA ARG A 915 18.27 42.54 -24.46
C ARG A 915 19.30 41.70 -23.69
N ASN A 916 20.40 42.30 -23.21
CA ASN A 916 21.40 41.64 -22.37
C ASN A 916 20.87 41.50 -20.93
N GLN A 917 20.35 40.34 -20.55
CA GLN A 917 19.83 40.12 -19.20
C GLN A 917 20.56 38.97 -18.50
N LYS A 918 21.17 39.28 -17.35
CA LYS A 918 21.61 38.27 -16.39
C LYS A 918 20.43 37.91 -15.50
N TYR A 919 20.27 36.65 -15.12
CA TYR A 919 19.16 36.24 -14.24
C TYR A 919 19.67 35.87 -12.87
N PHE A 920 18.99 36.38 -11.85
CA PHE A 920 19.23 36.01 -10.46
C PHE A 920 17.92 35.53 -9.83
N ARG A 921 17.97 34.41 -9.12
CA ARG A 921 16.86 33.98 -8.27
C ARG A 921 17.33 34.00 -6.82
N PRO A 922 16.66 34.75 -5.93
CA PRO A 922 17.04 34.76 -4.52
C PRO A 922 16.73 33.40 -3.87
N GLY A 923 17.67 32.84 -3.12
CA GLY A 923 17.42 31.69 -2.26
C GLY A 923 16.26 31.98 -1.29
N SER A 924 15.41 30.97 -1.03
CA SER A 924 14.09 31.05 -0.36
C SER A 924 12.96 31.76 -1.12
N GLY A 925 13.21 32.33 -2.30
CA GLY A 925 12.18 32.99 -3.13
C GLY A 925 11.70 34.36 -2.62
N PHE A 926 12.20 34.81 -1.46
CA PHE A 926 11.90 36.13 -0.90
C PHE A 926 12.97 37.16 -1.29
N PHE A 927 12.54 38.40 -1.55
CA PHE A 927 13.42 39.51 -1.88
C PHE A 927 13.11 40.76 -1.04
N SER A 928 14.02 41.72 -1.06
CA SER A 928 13.87 43.04 -0.44
C SER A 928 14.19 44.15 -1.43
N ASP A 929 13.78 45.39 -1.13
CA ASP A 929 14.07 46.55 -1.99
C ASP A 929 15.58 46.79 -2.15
N ARG A 930 16.34 46.54 -1.07
CA ARG A 930 17.81 46.55 -1.08
C ARG A 930 18.37 45.56 -2.11
N MET A 931 17.94 44.30 -2.04
CA MET A 931 18.35 43.28 -3.01
C MET A 931 17.95 43.63 -4.44
N ARG A 932 16.77 44.25 -4.65
CA ARG A 932 16.33 44.70 -5.99
C ARG A 932 17.22 45.79 -6.54
N ALA A 933 17.60 46.76 -5.72
CA ALA A 933 18.56 47.78 -6.09
C ALA A 933 19.93 47.17 -6.42
N LEU A 934 20.41 46.24 -5.60
CA LEU A 934 21.69 45.56 -5.80
C LEU A 934 21.71 44.73 -7.09
N ALA A 935 20.73 43.85 -7.29
CA ALA A 935 20.61 43.02 -8.49
C ALA A 935 20.58 43.91 -9.75
N ARG A 936 19.79 44.99 -9.73
CA ARG A 936 19.73 45.96 -10.84
C ARG A 936 21.08 46.66 -11.08
N ARG A 937 21.79 47.06 -10.02
CA ARG A 937 23.13 47.66 -10.11
C ARG A 937 24.14 46.71 -10.75
N LEU A 938 24.01 45.41 -10.48
CA LEU A 938 24.85 44.36 -11.05
C LEU A 938 24.37 43.87 -12.44
N GLY A 939 23.28 44.43 -12.98
CA GLY A 939 22.73 44.06 -14.28
C GLY A 939 21.89 42.77 -14.29
N TYR A 940 21.41 42.32 -13.13
CA TYR A 940 20.54 41.15 -13.00
C TYR A 940 19.06 41.52 -12.97
N HIS A 941 18.28 40.72 -13.67
CA HIS A 941 16.84 40.62 -13.53
C HIS A 941 16.53 39.53 -12.51
N MET A 942 15.67 39.86 -11.56
CA MET A 942 15.17 38.84 -10.63
C MET A 942 14.11 37.99 -11.29
N VAL A 943 14.26 36.67 -11.19
CA VAL A 943 13.32 35.71 -11.77
C VAL A 943 12.65 34.90 -10.68
N LEU A 944 11.36 35.11 -10.53
CA LEU A 944 10.45 34.25 -9.81
C LEU A 944 9.53 33.54 -10.82
N GLY A 945 8.50 32.87 -10.31
CA GLY A 945 7.62 32.04 -11.11
C GLY A 945 6.17 32.20 -10.71
N SER A 946 5.30 31.91 -11.67
CA SER A 946 3.86 31.85 -11.46
C SER A 946 3.36 30.43 -11.19
N ILE A 947 4.22 29.43 -11.39
CA ILE A 947 3.92 28.01 -11.22
C ILE A 947 5.03 27.42 -10.35
N TYR A 948 4.72 27.20 -9.07
CA TYR A 948 5.62 26.59 -8.11
C TYR A 948 4.92 25.39 -7.46
N PRO A 949 5.34 24.15 -7.77
CA PRO A 949 4.72 22.95 -7.24
C PRO A 949 5.04 22.65 -5.79
N HIS A 950 5.80 23.51 -5.10
CA HIS A 950 6.30 23.23 -3.75
C HIS A 950 7.14 21.95 -3.68
N ASP A 951 7.86 21.62 -4.77
CA ASP A 951 8.67 20.41 -4.87
C ASP A 951 9.89 20.42 -3.93
N ALA A 952 10.25 21.56 -3.36
CA ALA A 952 11.25 21.62 -2.31
C ALA A 952 10.73 21.06 -0.96
N GLN A 953 9.42 21.15 -0.69
CA GLN A 953 8.76 20.71 0.56
C GLN A 953 7.93 19.43 0.37
N VAL A 954 7.39 19.20 -0.82
CA VAL A 954 6.48 18.09 -1.15
C VAL A 954 7.22 17.07 -2.03
N GLY A 955 7.56 15.92 -1.44
CA GLY A 955 8.29 14.84 -2.13
C GLY A 955 7.47 14.05 -3.17
N TYR A 956 6.16 14.29 -3.26
CA TYR A 956 5.26 13.53 -4.12
C TYR A 956 5.24 14.06 -5.56
N TRP A 957 6.14 13.56 -6.43
CA TRP A 957 6.25 14.02 -7.82
C TRP A 957 4.94 14.01 -8.63
N ARG A 958 4.00 13.09 -8.34
CA ARG A 958 2.69 13.04 -9.03
C ARG A 958 1.81 14.24 -8.66
N VAL A 959 1.85 14.67 -7.40
CA VAL A 959 1.14 15.87 -6.92
C VAL A 959 1.76 17.10 -7.56
N ASN A 960 3.09 17.20 -7.57
CA ASN A 960 3.83 18.29 -8.19
C ASN A 960 3.58 18.37 -9.71
N ALA A 961 3.59 17.23 -10.41
CA ALA A 961 3.26 17.14 -11.83
C ALA A 961 1.82 17.56 -12.11
N ARG A 962 0.83 17.06 -11.33
CA ARG A 962 -0.58 17.49 -11.45
C ARG A 962 -0.73 18.97 -11.19
N HIS A 963 -0.02 19.50 -10.19
CA HIS A 963 -0.01 20.92 -9.87
C HIS A 963 0.47 21.75 -11.07
N ILE A 964 1.67 21.47 -11.60
CA ILE A 964 2.23 22.16 -12.77
C ILE A 964 1.24 22.13 -13.94
N LEU A 965 0.76 20.92 -14.28
CA LEU A 965 -0.16 20.72 -15.40
C LEU A 965 -1.51 21.42 -15.21
N SER A 966 -1.96 21.62 -13.97
CA SER A 966 -3.21 22.34 -13.62
C SER A 966 -3.06 23.86 -13.65
N MET A 967 -1.83 24.37 -13.70
CA MET A 967 -1.50 25.79 -13.68
C MET A 967 -0.84 26.28 -14.98
N LEU A 968 -0.59 25.38 -15.94
CA LEU A 968 -0.06 25.74 -17.25
C LEU A 968 -0.89 26.85 -17.89
N SER A 969 -0.22 27.95 -18.19
CA SER A 969 -0.77 29.05 -18.97
C SER A 969 0.31 29.68 -19.83
N PRO A 970 -0.03 30.25 -21.00
CA PRO A 970 0.94 30.92 -21.86
C PRO A 970 1.74 31.98 -21.11
N GLY A 971 3.06 31.96 -21.29
CA GLY A 971 4.01 32.85 -20.62
C GLY A 971 4.27 32.52 -19.15
N GLY A 972 3.80 31.37 -18.64
CA GLY A 972 4.11 30.92 -17.28
C GLY A 972 5.59 30.58 -17.11
N ILE A 973 6.13 30.87 -15.91
CA ILE A 973 7.47 30.45 -15.48
C ILE A 973 7.30 29.37 -14.40
N ILE A 974 7.84 28.18 -14.67
CA ILE A 974 7.78 26.98 -13.81
C ILE A 974 9.06 26.90 -12.99
N ILE A 975 8.93 26.71 -11.67
CA ILE A 975 10.04 26.51 -10.74
C ILE A 975 10.10 25.03 -10.35
N CYS A 976 11.24 24.37 -10.53
CA CYS A 976 11.55 23.04 -10.00
C CYS A 976 12.96 23.06 -9.39
N HIS A 977 13.33 22.06 -8.59
CA HIS A 977 14.63 21.99 -7.91
C HIS A 977 15.43 20.75 -8.35
N ASP A 978 16.70 20.94 -8.71
CA ASP A 978 17.60 19.91 -9.23
C ASP A 978 17.94 18.83 -8.18
N ARG A 979 18.24 19.24 -6.95
CA ARG A 979 18.69 18.35 -5.85
C ARG A 979 17.61 17.42 -5.27
N ARG A 980 16.52 17.20 -5.99
CA ARG A 980 15.41 16.36 -5.55
C ARG A 980 15.31 15.12 -6.44
N SER A 981 15.38 13.94 -5.83
CA SER A 981 15.26 12.66 -6.52
C SER A 981 13.92 12.50 -7.25
N TRP A 982 12.91 13.27 -6.86
CA TRP A 982 11.58 13.30 -7.44
C TRP A 982 11.41 14.30 -8.61
N THR A 983 12.39 15.15 -8.92
CA THR A 983 12.32 16.10 -10.04
C THR A 983 12.42 15.42 -11.41
N PRO A 984 13.36 14.48 -11.67
CA PRO A 984 13.38 13.73 -12.93
C PRO A 984 12.06 13.01 -13.26
N PRO A 985 11.45 12.19 -12.37
CA PRO A 985 10.17 11.53 -12.68
C PRO A 985 9.01 12.52 -12.81
N MET A 986 9.05 13.67 -12.11
CA MET A 986 8.09 14.76 -12.32
C MET A 986 8.18 15.29 -13.76
N LEU A 987 9.39 15.62 -14.24
CA LEU A 987 9.61 16.16 -15.58
C LEU A 987 9.34 15.12 -16.68
N GLU A 988 9.62 13.84 -16.41
CA GLU A 988 9.27 12.73 -17.31
C GLU A 988 7.77 12.67 -17.59
N ARG A 989 6.92 13.04 -16.63
CA ARG A 989 5.47 13.16 -16.85
C ARG A 989 5.05 14.52 -17.43
N VAL A 990 5.65 15.60 -16.94
CA VAL A 990 5.24 16.98 -17.25
C VAL A 990 5.59 17.35 -18.70
N LEU A 991 6.81 17.07 -19.16
CA LEU A 991 7.28 17.50 -20.48
C LEU A 991 6.47 16.89 -21.64
N PRO A 992 6.21 15.56 -21.69
CA PRO A 992 5.39 14.99 -22.76
C PRO A 992 3.94 15.46 -22.72
N GLU A 993 3.37 15.63 -21.52
CA GLU A 993 1.99 16.08 -21.36
C GLU A 993 1.82 17.56 -21.73
N MET A 994 2.83 18.39 -21.43
CA MET A 994 2.91 19.77 -21.94
C MET A 994 2.94 19.80 -23.46
N ALA A 995 3.82 19.02 -24.08
CA ALA A 995 3.92 18.90 -25.54
C ALA A 995 2.58 18.44 -26.15
N ARG A 996 1.91 17.44 -25.54
CA ARG A 996 0.59 16.97 -25.96
C ARG A 996 -0.48 18.05 -25.91
N ARG A 997 -0.40 18.99 -24.96
CA ARG A 997 -1.30 20.16 -24.84
C ARG A 997 -0.89 21.33 -25.75
N GLY A 998 0.16 21.15 -26.54
CA GLY A 998 0.72 22.13 -27.46
C GLY A 998 1.63 23.15 -26.78
N TYR A 999 2.08 22.91 -25.54
CA TYR A 999 3.04 23.77 -24.87
C TYR A 999 4.48 23.36 -25.18
N LYS A 1000 5.35 24.35 -25.38
CA LYS A 1000 6.81 24.13 -25.48
C LYS A 1000 7.51 24.72 -24.25
N ALA A 1001 8.37 23.92 -23.63
CA ALA A 1001 9.26 24.38 -22.56
C ALA A 1001 10.51 25.04 -23.19
N VAL A 1002 10.75 26.28 -22.79
CA VAL A 1002 11.84 27.13 -23.28
C VAL A 1002 12.63 27.74 -22.12
N THR A 1003 13.77 28.37 -22.41
CA THR A 1003 14.51 29.20 -21.46
C THR A 1003 13.77 30.50 -21.14
N VAL A 1004 14.20 31.21 -20.10
CA VAL A 1004 13.65 32.53 -19.73
C VAL A 1004 13.91 33.55 -20.84
N SER A 1005 15.11 33.56 -21.43
CA SER A 1005 15.44 34.45 -22.55
C SER A 1005 14.58 34.17 -23.79
N GLU A 1006 14.44 32.92 -24.22
CA GLU A 1006 13.58 32.56 -25.36
C GLU A 1006 12.12 32.99 -25.12
N LEU A 1007 11.63 32.88 -23.88
CA LEU A 1007 10.28 33.34 -23.53
C LEU A 1007 10.14 34.87 -23.61
N LEU A 1008 11.17 35.63 -23.20
CA LEU A 1008 11.22 37.10 -23.27
C LEU A 1008 11.33 37.61 -24.72
N GLU A 1009 12.12 36.94 -25.55
CA GLU A 1009 12.22 37.26 -26.98
C GLU A 1009 10.85 37.18 -27.65
N GLU A 1010 10.10 36.10 -27.38
CA GLU A 1010 8.77 35.87 -27.95
C GLU A 1010 7.66 36.78 -27.40
N ALA A 1011 7.89 37.39 -26.24
CA ALA A 1011 7.00 38.39 -25.65
C ALA A 1011 7.28 39.82 -26.12
N THR A 1012 8.51 40.09 -26.58
CA THR A 1012 8.96 41.43 -27.00
C THR A 1012 9.10 41.60 -28.51
N GLY A 1013 8.99 40.50 -29.28
CA GLY A 1013 8.84 40.49 -30.74
C GLY A 1013 7.40 40.24 -31.16
#